data_AF-W2TKX4-F1
#
_entry.id   AF-W2TKX4-F1
#
_cell.length_a   1.000
_cell.length_b   1.000
_cell.length_c   1.000
_cell.angle_alpha   90.00
_cell.angle_beta   90.00
_cell.angle_gamma   90.00
#
_symmetry.space_group_name_H-M   'P 1'
#
loop_
_entity.id
_entity.type
_entity.pdbx_description
1 polymer ?
#
loop_
_entity_poly.entity_id
_entity_poly.type
_entity_poly.pdbx_seq_one_letter_code
_entity_poly.pdbx_strand_id
1 'polypeptide(L)'
;MICDCDGVLIDSEAIAEHIIADRLKALWPRSDVSDTLRPLLGMRTQPLLERVAAELSCPIDADAIASIDAAVRMGAVQAPMIEGVNDALGAIALRKACASNSNADYVYSALTRTGLIGHFGERVFTADKVPNPKPAPDVYLAAARNLGVAPKHCVVVEDSVTGTRAAVAAGMTVLGFAGAKHIPGDQVHKLLAAVHCTEAQCKHKPGLRMTHATNQDTTASGAAQDAALPLSSITLDLLDAHITAPGYDRAALTAGIAHIGVGNFHRAHQARYIDCCLRLPGTAQWGICGIGLGNGASARAKADALRIQDGLYSLTEIGPDGREDVRIIGALVDYLHAPSDPDAVLTKLADPAIRIVSLTITEGGYNFDEASGEFRFDEPDIAHDLAGERPRTAFGFIVEALRRRRDAGIKAFTVMSCDNLRQNGDTARRAVLTFAAARDPELANWIERHVAFPNSMVDRIAPQVTPYMHARAHALTGDAAPVVAETFTQWVIEDHFSDGRPPLENVGVELCDDVWEWEAMKGRMLNASHMLLAYPALLLGHRLVHDGMADPDIAALLRVFMEQDVNPILPWPPGVNGLDYIDSTIERFSNAALADQLLRVAHDGASKIPVFHSKTISKLERDGRDISREALLLVCFQQYLRGVDDFGDTFAVDEKKLGPGDWNLLASGDPLAVLLMSPFVSLRLDQCGPFVEKFMQFHESVSSRETRKALRDAIRTAG
;
A
#
# COMPACT_ATOMS: atom_id res chain seq x y z
N MET A 1 -10.69 -23.84 -25.93
CA MET A 1 -10.72 -23.17 -24.61
C MET A 1 -12.13 -23.29 -24.07
N ILE A 2 -12.27 -23.61 -22.80
CA ILE A 2 -13.57 -23.66 -22.11
C ILE A 2 -13.45 -22.71 -20.91
N CYS A 3 -14.40 -21.81 -20.72
CA CYS A 3 -14.39 -20.88 -19.58
C CYS A 3 -15.53 -21.23 -18.64
N ASP A 4 -15.32 -21.14 -17.33
CA ASP A 4 -16.45 -20.97 -16.42
C ASP A 4 -17.18 -19.65 -16.70
N CYS A 5 -18.41 -19.49 -16.21
CA CYS A 5 -19.15 -18.24 -16.33
C CYS A 5 -18.95 -17.34 -15.11
N ASP A 6 -19.21 -17.88 -13.94
CA ASP A 6 -19.22 -17.15 -12.68
C ASP A 6 -17.78 -16.97 -12.20
N GLY A 7 -17.41 -15.77 -11.76
CA GLY A 7 -16.05 -15.44 -11.30
C GLY A 7 -14.98 -15.40 -12.40
N VAL A 8 -15.23 -15.94 -13.61
CA VAL A 8 -14.31 -15.92 -14.77
C VAL A 8 -14.77 -14.96 -15.87
N LEU A 9 -16.05 -14.99 -16.23
CA LEU A 9 -16.64 -14.12 -17.28
C LEU A 9 -17.50 -13.02 -16.66
N ILE A 10 -18.21 -13.36 -15.59
CA ILE A 10 -19.18 -12.53 -14.90
C ILE A 10 -18.75 -12.40 -13.44
N ASP A 11 -18.63 -11.18 -12.93
CA ASP A 11 -18.27 -10.91 -11.54
C ASP A 11 -19.52 -11.03 -10.64
N SER A 12 -19.97 -12.26 -10.43
CA SER A 12 -21.14 -12.54 -9.60
C SER A 12 -20.88 -12.36 -8.11
N GLU A 13 -19.62 -12.35 -7.67
CA GLU A 13 -19.23 -12.12 -6.27
C GLU A 13 -19.31 -10.64 -5.86
N ALA A 14 -18.92 -9.69 -6.72
CA ALA A 14 -19.01 -8.25 -6.42
C ALA A 14 -20.44 -7.79 -6.09
N ILE A 15 -21.45 -8.33 -6.80
CA ILE A 15 -22.86 -8.04 -6.50
C ILE A 15 -23.33 -8.73 -5.21
N ALA A 16 -22.89 -9.96 -4.96
CA ALA A 16 -23.22 -10.68 -3.74
C ALA A 16 -22.69 -9.93 -2.51
N GLU A 17 -21.45 -9.44 -2.55
CA GLU A 17 -20.87 -8.62 -1.47
C GLU A 17 -21.73 -7.37 -1.22
N HIS A 18 -22.03 -6.60 -2.27
CA HIS A 18 -22.79 -5.36 -2.14
C HIS A 18 -24.18 -5.59 -1.54
N ILE A 19 -24.93 -6.57 -2.06
CA ILE A 19 -26.29 -6.88 -1.57
C ILE A 19 -26.27 -7.40 -0.14
N ILE A 20 -25.33 -8.28 0.20
CA ILE A 20 -25.21 -8.82 1.56
C ILE A 20 -24.82 -7.70 2.53
N ALA A 21 -23.83 -6.87 2.17
CA ALA A 21 -23.38 -5.75 3.00
C ALA A 21 -24.52 -4.75 3.26
N ASP A 22 -25.27 -4.36 2.23
CA ASP A 22 -26.38 -3.42 2.36
C ASP A 22 -27.52 -3.96 3.22
N ARG A 23 -27.88 -5.23 3.03
CA ARG A 23 -28.94 -5.88 3.82
C ARG A 23 -28.54 -6.08 5.27
N LEU A 24 -27.29 -6.46 5.53
CA LEU A 24 -26.78 -6.62 6.88
C LEU A 24 -26.59 -5.28 7.60
N LYS A 25 -26.16 -4.21 6.90
CA LYS A 25 -26.13 -2.84 7.47
C LYS A 25 -27.52 -2.33 7.85
N ALA A 26 -28.54 -2.67 7.07
CA ALA A 26 -29.92 -2.33 7.39
C ALA A 26 -30.43 -3.08 8.64
N LEU A 27 -30.01 -4.34 8.83
CA LEU A 27 -30.35 -5.14 10.01
C LEU A 27 -29.55 -4.74 11.24
N TRP A 28 -28.27 -4.37 11.07
CA TRP A 28 -27.32 -4.06 12.16
C TRP A 28 -26.58 -2.72 11.93
N PRO A 29 -27.26 -1.56 12.07
CA PRO A 29 -26.70 -0.25 11.69
C PRO A 29 -25.50 0.24 12.52
N ARG A 30 -25.21 -0.40 13.65
CA ARG A 30 -24.13 -0.04 14.60
C ARG A 30 -22.98 -1.04 14.61
N SER A 31 -23.00 -2.03 13.72
CA SER A 31 -22.02 -3.10 13.66
C SER A 31 -21.10 -2.92 12.45
N ASP A 32 -19.84 -3.32 12.58
CA ASP A 32 -18.86 -3.25 11.50
C ASP A 32 -19.02 -4.43 10.52
N VAL A 33 -20.14 -4.42 9.79
CA VAL A 33 -20.55 -5.50 8.90
C VAL A 33 -19.54 -5.75 7.78
N SER A 34 -18.89 -4.70 7.27
CA SER A 34 -18.08 -4.81 6.05
C SER A 34 -16.76 -5.54 6.32
N ASP A 35 -16.13 -5.29 7.46
CA ASP A 35 -14.85 -5.89 7.82
C ASP A 35 -14.99 -7.37 8.25
N THR A 36 -16.14 -7.74 8.81
CA THR A 36 -16.48 -9.15 9.11
C THR A 36 -16.95 -9.93 7.88
N LEU A 37 -17.60 -9.27 6.93
CA LEU A 37 -18.12 -9.92 5.72
C LEU A 37 -17.01 -10.32 4.74
N ARG A 38 -16.06 -9.41 4.49
CA ARG A 38 -15.01 -9.58 3.46
C ARG A 38 -14.20 -10.88 3.53
N PRO A 39 -13.74 -11.37 4.71
CA PRO A 39 -12.99 -12.62 4.81
C PRO A 39 -13.82 -13.88 4.53
N LEU A 40 -15.16 -13.74 4.53
CA LEU A 40 -16.11 -14.84 4.41
C LEU A 40 -16.73 -14.93 3.00
N LEU A 41 -16.42 -13.96 2.12
CA LEU A 41 -16.82 -13.98 0.72
C LEU A 41 -16.27 -15.23 0.01
N GLY A 42 -17.05 -15.77 -0.93
CA GLY A 42 -16.82 -17.08 -1.55
C GLY A 42 -17.48 -18.27 -0.82
N MET A 43 -18.06 -18.06 0.37
CA MET A 43 -18.95 -19.04 1.01
C MET A 43 -20.37 -18.97 0.44
N ARG A 44 -21.16 -20.04 0.58
CA ARG A 44 -22.60 -19.99 0.27
C ARG A 44 -23.30 -18.98 1.19
N THR A 45 -24.30 -18.26 0.68
CA THR A 45 -25.00 -17.17 1.37
C THR A 45 -25.41 -17.51 2.79
N GLN A 46 -26.08 -18.65 3.01
CA GLN A 46 -26.58 -19.03 4.33
C GLN A 46 -25.44 -19.27 5.36
N PRO A 47 -24.46 -20.16 5.12
CA PRO A 47 -23.31 -20.33 6.02
C PRO A 47 -22.50 -19.06 6.27
N LEU A 48 -22.41 -18.17 5.26
CA LEU A 48 -21.78 -16.87 5.38
C LEU A 48 -22.54 -15.99 6.38
N LEU A 49 -23.85 -15.83 6.19
CA LEU A 49 -24.70 -15.00 7.05
C LEU A 49 -24.71 -15.48 8.50
N GLU A 50 -24.77 -16.79 8.72
CA GLU A 50 -24.72 -17.41 10.05
C GLU A 50 -23.40 -17.12 10.77
N ARG A 51 -22.30 -17.07 10.03
CA ARG A 51 -20.96 -16.81 10.58
C ARG A 51 -20.71 -15.33 10.86
N VAL A 52 -21.16 -14.43 9.99
CA VAL A 52 -21.15 -12.99 10.26
C VAL A 52 -22.02 -12.66 11.48
N ALA A 53 -23.20 -13.27 11.60
CA ALA A 53 -24.09 -13.14 12.76
C ALA A 53 -23.39 -13.55 14.07
N ALA A 54 -22.67 -14.68 14.04
CA ALA A 54 -21.92 -15.18 15.19
C ALA A 54 -20.75 -14.26 15.57
N GLU A 55 -19.94 -13.80 14.60
CA GLU A 55 -18.77 -12.95 14.86
C GLU A 55 -19.18 -11.56 15.38
N LEU A 56 -20.29 -11.00 14.89
CA LEU A 56 -20.83 -9.72 15.37
C LEU A 56 -21.73 -9.85 16.60
N SER A 57 -21.95 -11.06 17.12
CA SER A 57 -22.91 -11.33 18.21
C SER A 57 -24.31 -10.77 17.94
N CYS A 58 -24.73 -10.76 16.68
CA CYS A 58 -26.00 -10.20 16.23
C CYS A 58 -26.89 -11.33 15.65
N PRO A 59 -28.09 -11.60 16.19
CA PRO A 59 -28.93 -12.69 15.71
C PRO A 59 -29.49 -12.41 14.31
N ILE A 60 -29.60 -13.45 13.49
CA ILE A 60 -30.29 -13.45 12.19
C ILE A 60 -31.29 -14.60 12.15
N ASP A 61 -32.51 -14.34 11.68
CA ASP A 61 -33.56 -15.36 11.57
C ASP A 61 -33.61 -15.99 10.16
N ALA A 62 -34.35 -17.10 10.05
CA ALA A 62 -34.45 -17.86 8.81
C ALA A 62 -35.14 -17.08 7.67
N ASP A 63 -36.06 -16.18 7.99
CA ASP A 63 -36.79 -15.37 7.00
C ASP A 63 -35.87 -14.28 6.40
N ALA A 64 -35.02 -13.66 7.23
CA ALA A 64 -33.99 -12.73 6.80
C ALA A 64 -32.93 -13.41 5.92
N ILE A 65 -32.47 -14.61 6.30
CA ILE A 65 -31.56 -15.42 5.48
C ILE A 65 -32.19 -15.72 4.11
N ALA A 66 -33.44 -16.19 4.09
CA ALA A 66 -34.15 -16.52 2.85
C ALA A 66 -34.36 -15.29 1.95
N SER A 67 -34.65 -14.14 2.54
CA SER A 67 -34.82 -12.86 1.84
C SER A 67 -33.52 -12.35 1.23
N ILE A 68 -32.41 -12.41 1.97
CA ILE A 68 -31.09 -12.00 1.47
C ILE A 68 -30.64 -12.95 0.36
N ASP A 69 -30.81 -14.25 0.52
CA ASP A 69 -30.47 -15.25 -0.50
C ASP A 69 -31.31 -15.08 -1.78
N ALA A 70 -32.60 -14.73 -1.66
CA ALA A 70 -33.42 -14.34 -2.82
C ALA A 70 -32.92 -13.06 -3.49
N ALA A 71 -32.52 -12.05 -2.72
CA ALA A 71 -31.99 -10.79 -3.25
C ALA A 71 -30.65 -10.99 -3.98
N VAL A 72 -29.74 -11.81 -3.43
CA VAL A 72 -28.47 -12.16 -4.07
C VAL A 72 -28.71 -12.89 -5.39
N ARG A 73 -29.63 -13.86 -5.42
CA ARG A 73 -30.02 -14.55 -6.67
C ARG A 73 -30.58 -13.60 -7.73
N MET A 74 -31.44 -12.66 -7.33
CA MET A 74 -31.99 -11.65 -8.25
C MET A 74 -30.92 -10.68 -8.73
N GLY A 75 -30.01 -10.27 -7.85
CA GLY A 75 -28.92 -9.35 -8.14
C GLY A 75 -27.86 -9.95 -9.06
N ALA A 76 -27.55 -11.24 -8.90
CA ALA A 76 -26.57 -11.94 -9.73
C ALA A 76 -26.89 -11.85 -11.23
N VAL A 77 -28.18 -11.74 -11.60
CA VAL A 77 -28.64 -11.52 -12.99
C VAL A 77 -28.08 -10.21 -13.56
N GLN A 78 -27.78 -9.24 -12.71
CA GLN A 78 -27.21 -7.95 -13.06
C GLN A 78 -25.67 -7.88 -12.93
N ALA A 79 -25.00 -8.97 -12.58
CA ALA A 79 -23.55 -9.01 -12.35
C ALA A 79 -22.74 -8.44 -13.53
N PRO A 80 -21.77 -7.54 -13.29
CA PRO A 80 -20.99 -6.96 -14.37
C PRO A 80 -20.09 -8.04 -14.99
N MET A 81 -19.62 -7.75 -16.20
CA MET A 81 -18.60 -8.55 -16.85
C MET A 81 -17.25 -8.33 -16.16
N ILE A 82 -16.41 -9.37 -16.07
CA ILE A 82 -15.03 -9.25 -15.60
C ILE A 82 -14.25 -8.29 -16.51
N GLU A 83 -13.54 -7.34 -15.93
CA GLU A 83 -12.82 -6.29 -16.66
C GLU A 83 -11.79 -6.88 -17.64
N GLY A 84 -11.77 -6.39 -18.88
CA GLY A 84 -10.87 -6.87 -19.94
C GLY A 84 -11.20 -8.25 -20.52
N VAL A 85 -12.20 -8.98 -20.01
CA VAL A 85 -12.48 -10.36 -20.46
C VAL A 85 -12.94 -10.43 -21.91
N ASN A 86 -13.68 -9.43 -22.40
CA ASN A 86 -14.13 -9.38 -23.79
C ASN A 86 -12.94 -9.27 -24.77
N ASP A 87 -11.98 -8.41 -24.45
CA ASP A 87 -10.79 -8.19 -25.27
C ASP A 87 -9.85 -9.40 -25.22
N ALA A 88 -9.68 -9.99 -24.03
CA ALA A 88 -8.94 -11.23 -23.85
C ALA A 88 -9.54 -12.38 -24.68
N LEU A 89 -10.86 -12.56 -24.63
CA LEU A 89 -11.54 -13.54 -25.48
C LEU A 89 -11.40 -13.19 -26.96
N GLY A 90 -11.43 -11.91 -27.35
CA GLY A 90 -11.20 -11.46 -28.72
C GLY A 90 -9.81 -11.80 -29.25
N ALA A 91 -8.77 -11.63 -28.42
CA ALA A 91 -7.38 -11.88 -28.78
C ALA A 91 -7.03 -13.38 -28.92
N ILE A 92 -7.77 -14.27 -28.26
CA ILE A 92 -7.49 -15.71 -28.27
C ILE A 92 -8.12 -16.38 -29.50
N ALA A 93 -7.29 -16.80 -30.46
CA ALA A 93 -7.72 -17.48 -31.70
C ALA A 93 -8.13 -18.96 -31.52
N LEU A 94 -8.67 -19.35 -30.36
CA LEU A 94 -9.19 -20.69 -30.09
C LEU A 94 -10.71 -20.74 -30.23
N ARG A 95 -11.25 -21.93 -30.54
CA ARG A 95 -12.69 -22.20 -30.37
C ARG A 95 -13.02 -22.21 -28.86
N LYS A 96 -14.10 -21.52 -28.51
CA LYS A 96 -14.49 -21.21 -27.12
C LYS A 96 -15.84 -21.83 -26.80
N ALA A 97 -15.96 -22.38 -25.59
CA ALA A 97 -17.22 -22.80 -24.98
C ALA A 97 -17.31 -22.24 -23.56
N CYS A 98 -18.52 -22.02 -23.07
CA CYS A 98 -18.79 -21.67 -21.68
C CYS A 98 -19.35 -22.91 -20.95
N ALA A 99 -18.83 -23.23 -19.77
CA ALA A 99 -19.24 -24.38 -18.96
C ALA A 99 -19.40 -23.97 -17.50
N SER A 100 -20.65 -23.79 -17.05
CA SER A 100 -20.99 -23.27 -15.72
C SER A 100 -21.76 -24.27 -14.87
N ASN A 101 -21.66 -24.12 -13.55
CA ASN A 101 -22.51 -24.85 -12.60
C ASN A 101 -23.87 -24.18 -12.34
N SER A 102 -24.11 -23.02 -12.97
CA SER A 102 -25.36 -22.28 -12.92
C SER A 102 -26.37 -22.82 -13.96
N ASN A 103 -27.63 -22.37 -13.89
CA ASN A 103 -28.68 -22.82 -14.81
C ASN A 103 -28.61 -22.11 -16.18
N ALA A 104 -29.20 -22.72 -17.20
CA ALA A 104 -29.19 -22.19 -18.56
C ALA A 104 -29.72 -20.75 -18.65
N ASP A 105 -30.90 -20.48 -18.09
CA ASP A 105 -31.56 -19.17 -18.19
C ASP A 105 -30.68 -18.03 -17.67
N TYR A 106 -30.00 -18.25 -16.54
CA TYR A 106 -29.06 -17.29 -15.97
C TYR A 106 -27.86 -17.05 -16.91
N VAL A 107 -27.18 -18.12 -17.30
CA VAL A 107 -25.94 -18.03 -18.07
C VAL A 107 -26.19 -17.38 -19.44
N TYR A 108 -27.28 -17.73 -20.13
CA TYR A 108 -27.63 -17.09 -21.39
C TYR A 108 -27.99 -15.62 -21.21
N SER A 109 -28.75 -15.28 -20.18
CA SER A 109 -29.09 -13.88 -19.87
C SER A 109 -27.83 -13.05 -19.62
N ALA A 110 -26.91 -13.54 -18.78
CA ALA A 110 -25.67 -12.86 -18.43
C ALA A 110 -24.74 -12.68 -19.65
N LEU A 111 -24.52 -13.73 -20.44
CA LEU A 111 -23.67 -13.65 -21.64
C LEU A 111 -24.28 -12.78 -22.73
N THR A 112 -25.61 -12.78 -22.89
CA THR A 112 -26.29 -11.96 -23.91
C THR A 112 -26.21 -10.48 -23.56
N ARG A 113 -26.52 -10.15 -22.30
CA ARG A 113 -26.49 -8.77 -21.80
C ARG A 113 -25.10 -8.14 -21.88
N THR A 114 -24.05 -8.91 -21.59
CA THR A 114 -22.66 -8.45 -21.63
C THR A 114 -22.03 -8.50 -23.03
N GLY A 115 -22.76 -8.99 -24.05
CA GLY A 115 -22.24 -9.18 -25.40
C GLY A 115 -21.29 -10.38 -25.56
N LEU A 116 -20.90 -11.04 -24.45
CA LEU A 116 -20.00 -12.20 -24.46
C LEU A 116 -20.57 -13.42 -25.18
N ILE A 117 -21.89 -13.50 -25.35
CA ILE A 117 -22.54 -14.56 -26.12
C ILE A 117 -21.97 -14.65 -27.55
N GLY A 118 -21.46 -13.54 -28.13
CA GLY A 118 -20.81 -13.53 -29.44
C GLY A 118 -19.58 -14.45 -29.54
N HIS A 119 -18.86 -14.67 -28.44
CA HIS A 119 -17.69 -15.56 -28.40
C HIS A 119 -18.09 -17.05 -28.34
N PHE A 120 -19.24 -17.36 -27.72
CA PHE A 120 -19.65 -18.73 -27.43
C PHE A 120 -20.74 -19.27 -28.36
N GLY A 121 -21.67 -18.43 -28.82
CA GLY A 121 -22.85 -18.85 -29.58
C GLY A 121 -23.65 -19.92 -28.81
N GLU A 122 -24.00 -21.02 -29.49
CA GLU A 122 -24.71 -22.15 -28.87
C GLU A 122 -23.81 -23.01 -27.96
N ARG A 123 -22.51 -22.73 -27.86
CA ARG A 123 -21.52 -23.54 -27.12
C ARG A 123 -21.52 -23.21 -25.62
N VAL A 124 -22.69 -23.25 -25.01
CA VAL A 124 -22.93 -22.97 -23.58
C VAL A 124 -23.50 -24.22 -22.90
N PHE A 125 -22.79 -24.69 -21.88
CA PHE A 125 -23.07 -25.92 -21.14
C PHE A 125 -23.30 -25.58 -19.67
N THR A 126 -24.42 -26.00 -19.12
CA THR A 126 -24.89 -25.60 -17.79
C THR A 126 -25.28 -26.81 -16.97
N ALA A 127 -25.41 -26.65 -15.65
CA ALA A 127 -25.66 -27.74 -14.73
C ALA A 127 -26.95 -28.52 -15.03
N ASP A 128 -27.98 -27.83 -15.51
CA ASP A 128 -29.30 -28.39 -15.88
C ASP A 128 -29.28 -29.16 -17.22
N LYS A 129 -28.21 -29.07 -17.99
CA LYS A 129 -28.05 -29.73 -19.30
C LYS A 129 -27.19 -31.00 -19.26
N VAL A 130 -26.74 -31.41 -18.08
CA VAL A 130 -25.89 -32.60 -17.91
C VAL A 130 -26.39 -33.50 -16.77
N PRO A 131 -26.14 -34.83 -16.84
CA PRO A 131 -26.61 -35.76 -15.81
C PRO A 131 -26.01 -35.49 -14.43
N ASN A 132 -24.72 -35.17 -14.35
CA ASN A 132 -24.03 -34.83 -13.11
C ASN A 132 -23.27 -33.51 -13.26
N PRO A 133 -23.71 -32.41 -12.63
CA PRO A 133 -23.02 -31.12 -12.69
C PRO A 133 -21.73 -31.12 -11.83
N LYS A 134 -20.96 -30.01 -11.84
CA LYS A 134 -19.70 -29.90 -11.09
C LYS A 134 -19.97 -30.22 -9.60
N PRO A 135 -19.15 -31.05 -8.92
CA PRO A 135 -17.76 -31.41 -9.25
C PRO A 135 -17.57 -32.56 -10.24
N ALA A 136 -18.63 -33.16 -10.78
CA ALA A 136 -18.50 -34.18 -11.82
C ALA A 136 -18.02 -33.55 -13.16
N PRO A 137 -17.30 -34.31 -14.01
CA PRO A 137 -16.68 -33.78 -15.23
C PRO A 137 -17.67 -33.54 -16.38
N ASP A 138 -18.95 -33.91 -16.24
CA ASP A 138 -19.90 -34.04 -17.36
C ASP A 138 -20.09 -32.73 -18.14
N VAL A 139 -20.11 -31.57 -17.47
CA VAL A 139 -20.26 -30.25 -18.13
C VAL A 139 -19.07 -29.94 -19.04
N TYR A 140 -17.86 -30.26 -18.59
CA TYR A 140 -16.63 -30.10 -19.37
C TYR A 140 -16.55 -31.11 -20.51
N LEU A 141 -16.88 -32.38 -20.24
CA LEU A 141 -16.92 -33.43 -21.26
C LEU A 141 -17.97 -33.15 -22.35
N ALA A 142 -19.11 -32.57 -21.99
CA ALA A 142 -20.11 -32.10 -22.96
C ALA A 142 -19.55 -30.99 -23.84
N ALA A 143 -18.89 -29.99 -23.24
CA ALA A 143 -18.25 -28.89 -23.97
C ALA A 143 -17.15 -29.39 -24.94
N ALA A 144 -16.26 -30.28 -24.48
CA ALA A 144 -15.21 -30.84 -25.33
C ALA A 144 -15.76 -31.67 -26.50
N ARG A 145 -16.80 -32.49 -26.25
CA ARG A 145 -17.48 -33.25 -27.31
C ARG A 145 -18.10 -32.33 -28.36
N ASN A 146 -18.76 -31.26 -27.95
CA ASN A 146 -19.35 -30.29 -28.87
C ASN A 146 -18.28 -29.53 -29.68
N LEU A 147 -17.15 -29.20 -29.06
CA LEU A 147 -16.02 -28.59 -29.75
C LEU A 147 -15.33 -29.57 -30.73
N GLY A 148 -15.60 -30.87 -30.64
CA GLY A 148 -14.92 -31.90 -31.42
C GLY A 148 -13.43 -32.01 -31.06
N VAL A 149 -13.07 -31.73 -29.80
CA VAL A 149 -11.70 -31.72 -29.29
C VAL A 149 -11.58 -32.75 -28.17
N ALA A 150 -10.52 -33.56 -28.20
CA ALA A 150 -10.26 -34.50 -27.10
C ALA A 150 -9.98 -33.72 -25.79
N PRO A 151 -10.51 -34.15 -24.62
CA PRO A 151 -10.37 -33.39 -23.37
C PRO A 151 -8.94 -32.96 -23.02
N LYS A 152 -7.95 -33.82 -23.26
CA LYS A 152 -6.52 -33.52 -23.06
C LYS A 152 -5.96 -32.36 -23.90
N HIS A 153 -6.66 -31.96 -24.96
CA HIS A 153 -6.30 -30.81 -25.81
C HIS A 153 -7.19 -29.59 -25.50
N CYS A 154 -8.02 -29.66 -24.46
CA CYS A 154 -8.78 -28.53 -23.95
C CYS A 154 -8.01 -27.87 -22.81
N VAL A 155 -8.06 -26.54 -22.82
CA VAL A 155 -7.70 -25.69 -21.67
C VAL A 155 -8.98 -25.12 -21.08
N VAL A 156 -9.11 -25.19 -19.76
CA VAL A 156 -10.23 -24.69 -18.96
C VAL A 156 -9.74 -23.48 -18.17
N VAL A 157 -10.51 -22.39 -18.13
CA VAL A 157 -10.28 -21.26 -17.22
C VAL A 157 -11.35 -21.29 -16.13
N GLU A 158 -10.92 -21.35 -14.87
CA GLU A 158 -11.81 -21.58 -13.72
C GLU A 158 -11.28 -20.90 -12.45
N ASP A 159 -12.18 -20.35 -11.64
CA ASP A 159 -11.92 -19.61 -10.39
C ASP A 159 -12.26 -20.43 -9.13
N SER A 160 -12.98 -21.55 -9.25
CA SER A 160 -13.41 -22.37 -8.13
C SER A 160 -12.67 -23.72 -8.00
N VAL A 161 -12.50 -24.18 -6.75
CA VAL A 161 -11.98 -25.53 -6.42
C VAL A 161 -12.86 -26.62 -7.02
N THR A 162 -14.18 -26.43 -6.98
CA THR A 162 -15.17 -27.39 -7.47
C THR A 162 -15.06 -27.59 -8.98
N GLY A 163 -14.92 -26.49 -9.73
CA GLY A 163 -14.73 -26.55 -11.17
C GLY A 163 -13.33 -27.01 -11.57
N THR A 164 -12.30 -26.66 -10.79
CA THR A 164 -10.93 -27.14 -11.02
C THR A 164 -10.88 -28.67 -10.93
N ARG A 165 -11.51 -29.24 -9.88
CA ARG A 165 -11.63 -30.70 -9.72
C ARG A 165 -12.39 -31.35 -10.88
N ALA A 166 -13.51 -30.75 -11.31
CA ALA A 166 -14.29 -31.26 -12.43
C ALA A 166 -13.52 -31.26 -13.75
N ALA A 167 -12.74 -30.21 -14.02
CA ALA A 167 -11.94 -30.09 -15.24
C ALA A 167 -10.73 -31.05 -15.24
N VAL A 168 -10.06 -31.22 -14.10
CA VAL A 168 -9.01 -32.22 -13.91
C VAL A 168 -9.57 -33.63 -14.07
N ALA A 169 -10.73 -33.93 -13.47
CA ALA A 169 -11.41 -35.22 -13.64
C ALA A 169 -11.84 -35.48 -15.10
N ALA A 170 -12.10 -34.43 -15.87
CA ALA A 170 -12.37 -34.53 -17.31
C ALA A 170 -11.10 -34.76 -18.14
N GLY A 171 -9.91 -34.71 -17.53
CA GLY A 171 -8.62 -34.88 -18.19
C GLY A 171 -8.16 -33.65 -18.98
N MET A 172 -8.55 -32.45 -18.55
CA MET A 172 -8.24 -31.18 -19.21
C MET A 172 -7.13 -30.40 -18.47
N THR A 173 -6.47 -29.48 -19.18
CA THR A 173 -5.55 -28.52 -18.54
C THR A 173 -6.37 -27.39 -17.91
N VAL A 174 -6.07 -26.99 -16.68
CA VAL A 174 -6.79 -25.90 -15.97
C VAL A 174 -5.87 -24.70 -15.78
N LEU A 175 -6.37 -23.52 -16.10
CA LEU A 175 -5.81 -22.23 -15.73
C LEU A 175 -6.68 -21.66 -14.61
N GLY A 176 -6.13 -21.59 -13.40
CA GLY A 176 -6.79 -20.96 -12.27
C GLY A 176 -6.90 -19.46 -12.48
N PHE A 177 -8.13 -18.92 -12.47
CA PHE A 177 -8.37 -17.49 -12.60
C PHE A 177 -8.55 -16.87 -11.22
N ALA A 178 -7.68 -15.92 -10.88
CA ALA A 178 -7.69 -15.19 -9.61
C ALA A 178 -7.87 -13.67 -9.80
N GLY A 179 -8.53 -13.27 -10.91
CA GLY A 179 -8.61 -11.88 -11.35
C GLY A 179 -9.89 -11.13 -10.96
N ALA A 180 -10.85 -11.76 -10.26
CA ALA A 180 -12.03 -11.03 -9.75
C ALA A 180 -11.64 -10.18 -8.53
N LYS A 181 -12.18 -8.94 -8.43
CA LYS A 181 -11.74 -7.88 -7.50
C LYS A 181 -11.88 -8.23 -5.99
N HIS A 182 -12.47 -9.38 -5.66
CA HIS A 182 -12.90 -9.77 -4.30
C HIS A 182 -12.34 -11.13 -3.83
N ILE A 183 -11.40 -11.73 -4.55
CA ILE A 183 -10.92 -13.08 -4.23
C ILE A 183 -10.09 -13.09 -2.93
N PRO A 184 -10.45 -13.89 -1.91
CA PRO A 184 -9.66 -14.05 -0.69
C PRO A 184 -8.24 -14.55 -1.03
N GLY A 185 -7.22 -14.04 -0.31
CA GLY A 185 -5.81 -14.38 -0.57
C GLY A 185 -5.44 -15.87 -0.49
N ASP A 186 -6.32 -16.73 0.06
CA ASP A 186 -6.14 -18.18 0.14
C ASP A 186 -6.75 -18.97 -1.03
N GLN A 187 -7.52 -18.33 -1.92
CA GLN A 187 -8.18 -19.00 -3.05
C GLN A 187 -7.18 -19.55 -4.06
N VAL A 188 -6.07 -18.85 -4.30
CA VAL A 188 -4.97 -19.34 -5.14
C VAL A 188 -4.38 -20.62 -4.56
N HIS A 189 -4.18 -20.69 -3.23
CA HIS A 189 -3.71 -21.90 -2.54
C HIS A 189 -4.73 -23.04 -2.61
N LYS A 190 -6.03 -22.74 -2.45
CA LYS A 190 -7.12 -23.72 -2.58
C LYS A 190 -7.23 -24.28 -4.00
N LEU A 191 -7.06 -23.44 -5.03
CA LEU A 191 -7.04 -23.83 -6.43
C LEU A 191 -5.82 -24.71 -6.76
N LEU A 192 -4.64 -24.34 -6.28
CA LEU A 192 -3.42 -25.16 -6.41
C LEU A 192 -3.59 -26.53 -5.71
N ALA A 193 -4.14 -26.56 -4.50
CA ALA A 193 -4.43 -27.80 -3.78
C ALA A 193 -5.50 -28.68 -4.49
N ALA A 194 -6.45 -28.06 -5.20
CA ALA A 194 -7.47 -28.75 -5.98
C ALA A 194 -6.89 -29.51 -7.18
N VAL A 195 -5.80 -29.00 -7.76
CA VAL A 195 -5.02 -29.67 -8.82
C VAL A 195 -4.20 -30.84 -8.24
N HIS A 196 -3.91 -30.84 -6.94
CA HIS A 196 -3.11 -31.84 -6.23
C HIS A 196 -3.93 -32.92 -5.49
N CYS A 197 -5.18 -33.21 -5.87
CA CYS A 197 -6.00 -34.19 -5.15
C CYS A 197 -5.59 -35.66 -5.44
N THR A 198 -4.82 -36.20 -4.47
CA THR A 198 -4.55 -37.59 -4.00
C THR A 198 -4.12 -38.72 -4.96
N GLU A 199 -2.95 -39.29 -4.64
CA GLU A 199 -2.21 -40.42 -5.26
C GLU A 199 -2.95 -41.76 -5.43
N ALA A 200 -4.23 -41.89 -5.06
CA ALA A 200 -4.91 -43.18 -5.00
C ALA A 200 -5.77 -43.55 -6.22
N GLN A 201 -6.03 -42.63 -7.16
CA GLN A 201 -6.96 -42.89 -8.27
C GLN A 201 -6.41 -42.42 -9.62
N CYS A 202 -5.49 -43.21 -10.21
CA CYS A 202 -5.31 -43.45 -11.66
C CYS A 202 -3.95 -44.10 -11.94
N LYS A 203 -3.82 -45.41 -11.65
CA LYS A 203 -2.73 -46.20 -12.23
C LYS A 203 -3.05 -46.48 -13.71
N HIS A 204 -2.04 -46.25 -14.56
CA HIS A 204 -1.96 -46.53 -16.01
C HIS A 204 -2.34 -45.40 -16.98
N LYS A 205 -1.37 -44.54 -17.33
CA LYS A 205 -0.74 -44.40 -18.67
C LYS A 205 0.04 -43.07 -18.77
N PRO A 206 1.16 -43.03 -19.52
CA PRO A 206 2.07 -41.89 -19.58
C PRO A 206 1.66 -40.87 -20.66
N GLY A 207 1.85 -39.58 -20.40
CA GLY A 207 1.86 -38.54 -21.45
C GLY A 207 1.38 -37.15 -21.02
N LEU A 208 2.35 -36.21 -21.00
CA LEU A 208 2.27 -34.73 -20.98
C LEU A 208 1.92 -34.02 -19.66
N ARG A 209 2.97 -33.40 -19.07
CA ARG A 209 2.97 -32.36 -18.04
C ARG A 209 3.01 -30.98 -18.70
N MET A 210 2.29 -30.01 -18.15
CA MET A 210 2.33 -28.58 -18.51
C MET A 210 3.05 -27.78 -17.41
N THR A 211 4.29 -27.35 -17.70
CA THR A 211 4.99 -26.14 -17.21
C THR A 211 6.25 -25.99 -18.09
N HIS A 212 6.51 -24.84 -18.69
CA HIS A 212 7.80 -24.60 -19.36
C HIS A 212 8.84 -24.15 -18.33
N ALA A 213 9.56 -25.11 -17.78
CA ALA A 213 10.92 -24.96 -17.27
C ALA A 213 11.85 -25.77 -18.20
N THR A 214 12.85 -25.14 -18.79
CA THR A 214 13.89 -25.82 -19.56
C THR A 214 15.12 -26.04 -18.69
N ASN A 215 15.47 -27.29 -18.44
CA ASN A 215 16.86 -27.75 -18.37
C ASN A 215 16.92 -29.24 -18.72
N GLN A 216 17.38 -29.52 -19.94
CA GLN A 216 17.89 -30.83 -20.31
C GLN A 216 19.30 -30.94 -19.74
N ASP A 217 19.47 -31.68 -18.65
CA ASP A 217 20.11 -32.99 -18.69
C ASP A 217 20.22 -33.52 -17.25
N THR A 218 19.49 -34.61 -17.00
CA THR A 218 19.49 -35.32 -15.73
C THR A 218 20.54 -36.42 -15.78
N THR A 219 21.34 -36.53 -14.72
CA THR A 219 21.62 -37.84 -14.13
C THR A 219 21.47 -37.79 -12.62
N ALA A 220 20.32 -38.30 -12.18
CA ALA A 220 20.09 -39.13 -10.99
C ALA A 220 20.47 -38.59 -9.59
N SER A 221 19.47 -38.22 -8.80
CA SER A 221 18.90 -39.05 -7.72
C SER A 221 17.87 -38.22 -6.93
N GLY A 222 16.82 -38.88 -6.44
CA GLY A 222 15.62 -38.22 -5.91
C GLY A 222 15.77 -37.60 -4.52
N ALA A 223 15.04 -36.51 -4.30
CA ALA A 223 14.55 -36.03 -3.01
C ALA A 223 13.36 -35.07 -3.25
N ALA A 224 12.64 -34.74 -2.19
CA ALA A 224 11.34 -34.07 -2.11
C ALA A 224 11.15 -32.80 -2.97
N GLN A 225 9.89 -32.45 -3.29
CA GLN A 225 9.54 -31.13 -3.82
C GLN A 225 9.88 -30.06 -2.77
N ASP A 226 10.93 -29.27 -3.03
CA ASP A 226 11.42 -28.22 -2.13
C ASP A 226 10.36 -27.13 -1.91
N ALA A 227 9.79 -27.10 -0.70
CA ALA A 227 9.32 -25.85 -0.12
C ALA A 227 10.56 -25.00 0.18
N ALA A 228 10.56 -23.72 -0.23
CA ALA A 228 11.65 -22.81 0.13
C ALA A 228 11.87 -22.86 1.64
N LEU A 229 13.11 -23.14 2.07
CA LEU A 229 13.44 -23.18 3.49
C LEU A 229 13.16 -21.79 4.09
N PRO A 230 12.52 -21.70 5.27
CA PRO A 230 12.26 -20.41 5.89
C PRO A 230 13.56 -19.59 6.04
N LEU A 231 13.48 -18.30 5.74
CA LEU A 231 14.62 -17.39 5.91
C LEU A 231 15.03 -17.35 7.37
N SER A 232 16.31 -17.61 7.67
CA SER A 232 16.88 -17.59 9.02
C SER A 232 18.39 -17.52 8.91
N SER A 233 19.10 -17.27 10.02
CA SER A 233 20.56 -17.19 10.00
C SER A 233 21.22 -18.50 9.53
N ILE A 234 20.57 -19.64 9.79
CA ILE A 234 21.06 -20.98 9.42
C ILE A 234 20.82 -21.27 7.92
N THR A 235 19.84 -20.63 7.30
CA THR A 235 19.47 -20.85 5.89
C THR A 235 20.06 -19.79 4.95
N LEU A 236 20.75 -18.76 5.46
CA LEU A 236 21.37 -17.70 4.66
C LEU A 236 22.32 -18.22 3.57
N ASP A 237 23.17 -19.20 3.91
CA ASP A 237 24.16 -19.76 2.97
C ASP A 237 23.52 -20.69 1.92
N LEU A 238 22.22 -20.96 2.03
CA LEU A 238 21.46 -21.79 1.08
C LEU A 238 20.71 -20.95 0.04
N LEU A 239 20.73 -19.62 0.17
CA LEU A 239 20.11 -18.72 -0.79
C LEU A 239 20.86 -18.74 -2.12
N ASP A 240 20.13 -18.51 -3.22
CA ASP A 240 20.72 -18.42 -4.54
C ASP A 240 21.79 -17.31 -4.60
N ALA A 241 22.85 -17.56 -5.38
CA ALA A 241 24.02 -16.67 -5.46
C ALA A 241 23.73 -15.24 -5.99
N HIS A 242 22.56 -15.01 -6.59
CA HIS A 242 22.13 -13.69 -7.07
C HIS A 242 21.45 -12.85 -5.97
N ILE A 243 21.14 -13.43 -4.81
CA ILE A 243 20.59 -12.73 -3.65
C ILE A 243 21.75 -12.22 -2.78
N THR A 244 21.77 -10.91 -2.52
CA THR A 244 22.83 -10.31 -1.70
C THR A 244 22.58 -10.57 -0.21
N ALA A 245 23.40 -11.42 0.42
CA ALA A 245 23.35 -11.68 1.86
C ALA A 245 24.11 -10.61 2.70
N PRO A 246 23.90 -10.55 4.03
CA PRO A 246 24.71 -9.75 4.94
C PRO A 246 26.19 -10.15 4.88
N GLY A 247 27.08 -9.18 4.61
CA GLY A 247 28.52 -9.41 4.46
C GLY A 247 29.31 -9.34 5.77
N TYR A 248 28.65 -9.53 6.91
CA TYR A 248 29.21 -9.37 8.25
C TYR A 248 28.70 -10.48 9.19
N ASP A 249 29.45 -10.75 10.26
CA ASP A 249 29.06 -11.73 11.27
C ASP A 249 27.92 -11.18 12.14
N ARG A 250 26.71 -11.73 11.94
CA ARG A 250 25.52 -11.34 12.70
C ARG A 250 25.61 -11.72 14.18
N ALA A 251 26.33 -12.79 14.52
CA ALA A 251 26.45 -13.23 15.91
C ALA A 251 27.30 -12.27 16.77
N ALA A 252 28.13 -11.45 16.13
CA ALA A 252 28.94 -10.42 16.79
C ALA A 252 28.20 -9.11 17.03
N LEU A 253 26.98 -8.95 16.49
CA LEU A 253 26.24 -7.70 16.58
C LEU A 253 25.63 -7.47 17.96
N THR A 254 25.62 -6.21 18.39
CA THR A 254 24.83 -5.75 19.53
C THR A 254 23.95 -4.58 19.13
N ALA A 255 22.78 -4.46 19.76
CA ALA A 255 21.88 -3.35 19.50
C ALA A 255 22.44 -2.04 20.07
N GLY A 256 22.68 -1.06 19.19
CA GLY A 256 23.02 0.32 19.56
C GLY A 256 21.90 1.32 19.22
N ILE A 257 20.93 0.86 18.44
CA ILE A 257 19.75 1.61 18.01
C ILE A 257 18.52 0.84 18.46
N ALA A 258 17.57 1.53 19.07
CA ALA A 258 16.21 1.05 19.23
C ALA A 258 15.32 1.79 18.23
N HIS A 259 14.48 1.08 17.49
CA HIS A 259 13.58 1.69 16.51
C HIS A 259 12.12 1.45 16.86
N ILE A 260 11.37 2.52 17.12
CA ILE A 260 9.94 2.45 17.45
C ILE A 260 9.13 2.67 16.17
N GLY A 261 8.29 1.68 15.84
CA GLY A 261 7.44 1.71 14.65
C GLY A 261 8.05 1.01 13.45
N VAL A 262 8.33 -0.29 13.56
CA VAL A 262 8.99 -1.10 12.50
C VAL A 262 8.09 -1.31 11.27
N GLY A 263 7.95 -0.29 10.42
CA GLY A 263 7.15 -0.31 9.19
C GLY A 263 7.91 -0.80 7.95
N ASN A 264 7.30 -0.69 6.77
CA ASN A 264 7.98 -0.96 5.49
C ASN A 264 9.05 0.09 5.21
N PHE A 265 8.74 1.37 5.44
CA PHE A 265 9.67 2.47 5.20
C PHE A 265 10.95 2.31 6.03
N HIS A 266 10.85 2.04 7.34
CA HIS A 266 12.02 1.79 8.17
C HIS A 266 12.91 0.67 7.64
N ARG A 267 12.30 -0.46 7.32
CA ARG A 267 12.99 -1.65 6.82
C ARG A 267 13.62 -1.43 5.45
N ALA A 268 12.98 -0.63 4.60
CA ALA A 268 13.52 -0.26 3.30
C ALA A 268 14.54 0.89 3.35
N HIS A 269 14.56 1.72 4.39
CA HIS A 269 15.34 2.96 4.43
C HIS A 269 16.41 2.94 5.52
N GLN A 270 16.07 3.23 6.78
CA GLN A 270 17.08 3.35 7.85
C GLN A 270 17.79 2.03 8.07
N ALA A 271 17.06 0.91 8.16
CA ALA A 271 17.67 -0.40 8.36
C ALA A 271 18.59 -0.81 7.19
N ARG A 272 18.30 -0.37 5.97
CA ARG A 272 19.18 -0.56 4.80
C ARG A 272 20.48 0.22 4.95
N TYR A 273 20.44 1.48 5.39
CA TYR A 273 21.67 2.26 5.64
C TYR A 273 22.50 1.67 6.79
N ILE A 274 21.84 1.20 7.85
CA ILE A 274 22.52 0.52 8.95
C ILE A 274 23.13 -0.81 8.51
N ASP A 275 22.44 -1.61 7.68
CA ASP A 275 23.01 -2.83 7.07
C ASP A 275 24.31 -2.53 6.30
N CYS A 276 24.32 -1.46 5.52
CA CYS A 276 25.54 -0.99 4.85
C CYS A 276 26.62 -0.57 5.86
N CYS A 277 26.27 0.14 6.94
CA CYS A 277 27.23 0.55 7.98
C CYS A 277 27.87 -0.66 8.68
N LEU A 278 27.10 -1.72 8.90
CA LEU A 278 27.55 -2.94 9.58
C LEU A 278 28.59 -3.73 8.77
N ARG A 279 28.74 -3.44 7.47
CA ARG A 279 29.83 -3.98 6.64
C ARG A 279 31.16 -3.26 6.87
N LEU A 280 31.15 -2.07 7.48
CA LEU A 280 32.36 -1.32 7.80
C LEU A 280 33.03 -1.88 9.06
N PRO A 281 34.36 -1.80 9.18
CA PRO A 281 35.05 -2.22 10.40
C PRO A 281 34.61 -1.42 11.63
N GLY A 282 34.43 -2.09 12.77
CA GLY A 282 34.19 -1.44 14.06
C GLY A 282 32.77 -0.89 14.28
N THR A 283 31.78 -1.38 13.54
CA THR A 283 30.39 -0.92 13.62
C THR A 283 29.40 -1.95 14.18
N ALA A 284 29.87 -3.14 14.59
CA ALA A 284 29.03 -4.26 15.07
C ALA A 284 28.07 -3.88 16.22
N GLN A 285 28.39 -2.83 16.97
CA GLN A 285 27.60 -2.28 18.06
C GLN A 285 26.38 -1.43 17.63
N TRP A 286 26.12 -1.30 16.32
CA TRP A 286 25.05 -0.47 15.77
C TRP A 286 23.88 -1.27 15.20
N GLY A 287 23.72 -2.54 15.60
CA GLY A 287 22.51 -3.30 15.29
C GLY A 287 21.24 -2.62 15.80
N ILE A 288 20.10 -3.00 15.25
CA ILE A 288 18.79 -2.43 15.55
C ILE A 288 17.98 -3.42 16.40
N CYS A 289 17.42 -2.95 17.51
CA CYS A 289 16.31 -3.59 18.19
C CYS A 289 15.00 -2.92 17.75
N GLY A 290 14.13 -3.64 17.06
CA GLY A 290 12.83 -3.15 16.63
C GLY A 290 11.82 -3.17 17.77
N ILE A 291 10.95 -2.16 17.86
CA ILE A 291 9.90 -2.05 18.86
C ILE A 291 8.57 -1.82 18.13
N GLY A 292 7.66 -2.80 18.25
CA GLY A 292 6.31 -2.71 17.72
C GLY A 292 5.33 -2.23 18.79
N LEU A 293 4.65 -1.10 18.55
CA LEU A 293 3.59 -0.57 19.43
C LEU A 293 2.19 -1.12 19.09
N GLY A 294 1.96 -1.52 17.85
CA GLY A 294 0.64 -1.96 17.39
C GLY A 294 0.28 -3.37 17.86
N ASN A 295 -0.96 -3.57 18.31
CA ASN A 295 -1.47 -4.85 18.80
C ASN A 295 -2.52 -5.49 17.85
N GLY A 296 -2.53 -5.12 16.57
CA GLY A 296 -3.39 -5.73 15.56
C GLY A 296 -2.87 -7.10 15.10
N ALA A 297 -3.72 -7.90 14.43
CA ALA A 297 -3.32 -9.21 13.90
C ALA A 297 -2.12 -9.12 12.93
N SER A 298 -2.14 -8.13 12.03
CA SER A 298 -1.01 -7.87 11.11
C SER A 298 0.28 -7.48 11.85
N ALA A 299 0.19 -6.65 12.89
CA ALA A 299 1.36 -6.24 13.67
C ALA A 299 1.99 -7.43 14.41
N ARG A 300 1.17 -8.32 14.98
CA ARG A 300 1.63 -9.57 15.60
C ARG A 300 2.24 -10.53 14.58
N ALA A 301 1.60 -10.75 13.44
CA ALA A 301 2.11 -11.63 12.39
C ALA A 301 3.49 -11.17 11.89
N LYS A 302 3.70 -9.86 11.71
CA LYS A 302 5.01 -9.29 11.37
C LYS A 302 6.04 -9.50 12.47
N ALA A 303 5.67 -9.28 13.74
CA ALA A 303 6.55 -9.49 14.88
C ALA A 303 7.00 -10.95 14.97
N ASP A 304 6.08 -11.90 14.82
CA ASP A 304 6.37 -13.33 14.82
C ASP A 304 7.24 -13.74 13.64
N ALA A 305 6.94 -13.27 12.43
CA ALA A 305 7.74 -13.53 11.24
C ALA A 305 9.18 -13.05 11.43
N LEU A 306 9.39 -11.78 11.80
CA LEU A 306 10.73 -11.23 12.02
C LEU A 306 11.47 -11.97 13.14
N ARG A 307 10.78 -12.39 14.21
CA ARG A 307 11.40 -13.14 15.30
C ARG A 307 11.82 -14.56 14.88
N ILE A 308 10.97 -15.27 14.13
CA ILE A 308 11.26 -16.62 13.62
C ILE A 308 12.41 -16.60 12.60
N GLN A 309 12.56 -15.49 11.86
CA GLN A 309 13.61 -15.29 10.86
C GLN A 309 14.90 -14.70 11.43
N ASP A 310 15.11 -14.73 12.75
CA ASP A 310 16.26 -14.12 13.44
C ASP A 310 16.46 -12.62 13.10
N GLY A 311 15.38 -11.88 12.82
CA GLY A 311 15.41 -10.49 12.40
C GLY A 311 15.75 -10.25 10.92
N LEU A 312 15.98 -11.31 10.13
CA LEU A 312 16.24 -11.21 8.70
C LEU A 312 14.95 -10.95 7.92
N TYR A 313 15.08 -10.20 6.83
CA TYR A 313 14.04 -10.04 5.81
C TYR A 313 14.68 -9.65 4.48
N SER A 314 13.97 -9.91 3.39
CA SER A 314 14.34 -9.52 2.04
C SER A 314 13.86 -8.09 1.73
N LEU A 315 14.72 -7.32 1.08
CA LEU A 315 14.41 -6.05 0.43
C LEU A 315 14.62 -6.23 -1.07
N THR A 316 13.53 -6.15 -1.83
CA THR A 316 13.57 -6.07 -3.29
C THR A 316 13.60 -4.60 -3.72
N GLU A 317 14.73 -4.18 -4.30
CA GLU A 317 14.95 -2.85 -4.85
C GLU A 317 14.63 -2.89 -6.36
N ILE A 318 13.69 -2.06 -6.83
CA ILE A 318 13.24 -2.09 -8.23
C ILE A 318 13.58 -0.78 -8.94
N GLY A 319 14.37 -0.87 -10.00
CA GLY A 319 14.78 0.25 -10.83
C GLY A 319 13.70 0.69 -11.83
N PRO A 320 13.78 1.92 -12.37
CA PRO A 320 12.88 2.40 -13.42
C PRO A 320 12.90 1.56 -14.70
N ASP A 321 14.01 0.86 -14.97
CA ASP A 321 14.17 -0.09 -16.08
C ASP A 321 13.54 -1.48 -15.80
N GLY A 322 12.88 -1.64 -14.65
CA GLY A 322 12.27 -2.88 -14.19
C GLY A 322 13.25 -3.92 -13.65
N ARG A 323 14.55 -3.60 -13.55
CA ARG A 323 15.51 -4.51 -12.92
C ARG A 323 15.28 -4.57 -11.42
N GLU A 324 15.36 -5.77 -10.88
CA GLU A 324 15.21 -6.04 -9.46
C GLU A 324 16.55 -6.47 -8.87
N ASP A 325 16.92 -5.89 -7.73
CA ASP A 325 17.98 -6.37 -6.86
C ASP A 325 17.36 -6.88 -5.56
N VAL A 326 17.68 -8.10 -5.15
CA VAL A 326 17.14 -8.70 -3.93
C VAL A 326 18.28 -8.87 -2.94
N ARG A 327 18.14 -8.23 -1.78
CA ARG A 327 19.08 -8.32 -0.69
C ARG A 327 18.41 -8.75 0.60
N ILE A 328 19.13 -9.50 1.41
CA ILE A 328 18.71 -9.82 2.77
C ILE A 328 19.31 -8.76 3.72
N ILE A 329 18.44 -8.09 4.48
CA ILE A 329 18.83 -7.15 5.51
C ILE A 329 19.02 -7.90 6.83
N GLY A 330 20.20 -7.75 7.44
CA GLY A 330 20.57 -8.39 8.70
C GLY A 330 20.76 -7.44 9.87
N ALA A 331 20.48 -6.14 9.67
CA ALA A 331 20.70 -5.08 10.67
C ALA A 331 19.75 -5.14 11.87
N LEU A 332 18.56 -5.72 11.71
CA LEU A 332 17.63 -5.97 12.80
C LEU A 332 18.06 -7.24 13.54
N VAL A 333 18.50 -7.08 14.79
CA VAL A 333 19.08 -8.18 15.60
C VAL A 333 18.14 -8.65 16.71
N ASP A 334 17.09 -7.87 16.99
CA ASP A 334 16.09 -8.18 18.00
C ASP A 334 14.77 -7.47 17.67
N TYR A 335 13.64 -7.99 18.17
CA TYR A 335 12.32 -7.39 18.01
C TYR A 335 11.47 -7.57 19.26
N LEU A 336 11.05 -6.46 19.86
CA LEU A 336 10.20 -6.41 21.04
C LEU A 336 8.78 -5.95 20.67
N HIS A 337 7.77 -6.72 21.07
CA HIS A 337 6.37 -6.34 20.96
C HIS A 337 5.93 -5.67 22.26
N ALA A 338 5.86 -4.33 22.25
CA ALA A 338 5.65 -3.52 23.44
C ALA A 338 4.35 -3.86 24.20
N PRO A 339 3.20 -4.12 23.55
CA PRO A 339 1.99 -4.54 24.25
C PRO A 339 2.11 -5.88 25.01
N SER A 340 2.99 -6.78 24.55
CA SER A 340 3.21 -8.07 25.22
C SER A 340 4.18 -7.97 26.39
N ASP A 341 5.22 -7.14 26.28
CA ASP A 341 6.22 -6.98 27.34
C ASP A 341 6.79 -5.54 27.39
N PRO A 342 6.07 -4.60 28.03
CA PRO A 342 6.53 -3.23 28.21
C PRO A 342 7.83 -3.13 29.04
N ASP A 343 8.04 -4.05 29.98
CA ASP A 343 9.21 -4.04 30.87
C ASP A 343 10.49 -4.41 30.11
N ALA A 344 10.41 -5.34 29.16
CA ALA A 344 11.52 -5.65 28.26
C ALA A 344 11.91 -4.45 27.39
N VAL A 345 10.93 -3.70 26.88
CA VAL A 345 11.17 -2.46 26.11
C VAL A 345 11.87 -1.42 26.98
N LEU A 346 11.38 -1.15 28.19
CA LEU A 346 12.01 -0.19 29.09
C LEU A 346 13.41 -0.61 29.52
N THR A 347 13.64 -1.91 29.73
CA THR A 347 14.97 -2.47 30.02
C THR A 347 15.91 -2.23 28.84
N LYS A 348 15.46 -2.50 27.61
CA LYS A 348 16.25 -2.27 26.40
C LYS A 348 16.57 -0.79 26.20
N LEU A 349 15.59 0.11 26.31
CA LEU A 349 15.81 1.55 26.13
C LEU A 349 16.69 2.16 27.23
N ALA A 350 16.70 1.59 28.43
CA ALA A 350 17.58 2.01 29.53
C ALA A 350 19.02 1.45 29.42
N ASP A 351 19.27 0.49 28.53
CA ASP A 351 20.60 -0.12 28.32
C ASP A 351 21.61 0.93 27.80
N PRO A 352 22.77 1.15 28.46
CA PRO A 352 23.80 2.08 28.01
C PRO A 352 24.28 1.86 26.57
N ALA A 353 24.16 0.65 26.02
CA ALA A 353 24.52 0.36 24.63
C ALA A 353 23.60 1.07 23.63
N ILE A 354 22.32 1.27 23.98
CA ILE A 354 21.36 2.03 23.16
C ILE A 354 21.68 3.52 23.27
N ARG A 355 22.09 4.08 22.14
CA ARG A 355 22.55 5.48 22.00
C ARG A 355 21.64 6.30 21.08
N ILE A 356 20.79 5.64 20.29
CA ILE A 356 19.78 6.26 19.43
C ILE A 356 18.45 5.53 19.60
N VAL A 357 17.38 6.29 19.80
CA VAL A 357 15.99 5.84 19.64
C VAL A 357 15.43 6.52 18.41
N SER A 358 15.15 5.75 17.37
CA SER A 358 14.62 6.26 16.08
C SER A 358 13.14 5.96 15.91
N LEU A 359 12.42 6.81 15.16
CA LEU A 359 10.96 6.77 15.05
C LEU A 359 10.50 6.73 13.59
N THR A 360 9.60 5.80 13.27
CA THR A 360 8.65 5.95 12.16
C THR A 360 7.25 5.61 12.66
N ILE A 361 6.65 6.55 13.39
CA ILE A 361 5.36 6.39 14.08
C ILE A 361 4.20 7.06 13.33
N THR A 362 4.43 7.48 12.10
CA THR A 362 3.53 8.27 11.23
C THR A 362 3.36 9.71 11.70
N GLU A 363 2.86 10.57 10.81
CA GLU A 363 2.59 11.98 11.07
C GLU A 363 1.63 12.16 12.28
N GLY A 364 0.58 11.34 12.34
CA GLY A 364 -0.39 11.35 13.45
C GLY A 364 0.16 10.78 14.77
N GLY A 365 1.31 10.10 14.74
CA GLY A 365 1.93 9.49 15.92
C GLY A 365 2.46 10.49 16.95
N TYR A 366 2.66 11.76 16.56
CA TYR A 366 3.19 12.83 17.42
C TYR A 366 2.15 13.46 18.35
N ASN A 367 0.90 13.02 18.25
CA ASN A 367 -0.19 13.35 19.16
C ASN A 367 -0.51 14.86 19.27
N PHE A 368 -0.24 15.61 18.22
CA PHE A 368 -0.70 16.99 18.08
C PHE A 368 -2.06 17.02 17.38
N ASP A 369 -2.99 17.78 17.94
CA ASP A 369 -4.21 18.17 17.23
C ASP A 369 -3.82 19.04 16.03
N GLU A 370 -4.23 18.61 14.85
CA GLU A 370 -3.77 19.26 13.63
C GLU A 370 -4.43 20.62 13.40
N ALA A 371 -5.53 20.94 14.09
CA ALA A 371 -6.24 22.20 13.94
C ALA A 371 -5.67 23.28 14.87
N SER A 372 -5.48 22.94 16.14
CA SER A 372 -4.96 23.82 17.19
C SER A 372 -3.43 23.80 17.30
N GLY A 373 -2.78 22.72 16.85
CA GLY A 373 -1.36 22.46 17.07
C GLY A 373 -1.02 22.06 18.51
N GLU A 374 -2.02 21.88 19.37
CA GLU A 374 -1.84 21.53 20.79
C GLU A 374 -1.64 20.02 20.97
N PHE A 375 -0.91 19.65 22.02
CA PHE A 375 -0.71 18.24 22.36
C PHE A 375 -1.97 17.69 23.06
N ARG A 376 -2.50 16.56 22.58
CA ARG A 376 -3.77 16.00 23.10
C ARG A 376 -3.55 15.15 24.36
N PHE A 377 -3.71 15.77 25.53
CA PHE A 377 -3.55 15.08 26.83
C PHE A 377 -4.67 14.11 27.18
N ASP A 378 -5.84 14.32 26.59
CA ASP A 378 -7.08 13.55 26.83
C ASP A 378 -7.15 12.25 26.02
N GLU A 379 -6.21 12.02 25.10
CA GLU A 379 -6.11 10.76 24.35
C GLU A 379 -5.90 9.58 25.32
N PRO A 380 -6.69 8.49 25.22
CA PRO A 380 -6.73 7.46 26.25
C PRO A 380 -5.38 6.85 26.63
N ASP A 381 -4.53 6.54 25.65
CA ASP A 381 -3.21 5.95 25.91
C ASP A 381 -2.20 6.99 26.46
N ILE A 382 -2.38 8.27 26.15
CA ILE A 382 -1.55 9.36 26.70
C ILE A 382 -1.92 9.61 28.16
N ALA A 383 -3.22 9.69 28.46
CA ALA A 383 -3.72 9.82 29.82
C ALA A 383 -3.30 8.62 30.69
N HIS A 384 -3.35 7.40 30.12
CA HIS A 384 -2.84 6.17 30.76
C HIS A 384 -1.34 6.28 31.11
N ASP A 385 -0.51 6.68 30.15
CA ASP A 385 0.93 6.83 30.40
C ASP A 385 1.24 7.93 31.44
N LEU A 386 0.49 9.04 31.41
CA LEU A 386 0.64 10.14 32.37
C LEU A 386 0.23 9.78 33.80
N ALA A 387 -0.71 8.85 33.98
CA ALA A 387 -1.06 8.30 35.29
C ALA A 387 0.11 7.54 35.94
N GLY A 388 1.14 7.19 35.17
CA GLY A 388 2.33 6.48 35.66
C GLY A 388 2.20 4.97 35.65
N GLU A 389 1.25 4.48 34.87
CA GLU A 389 1.11 3.06 34.58
C GLU A 389 2.22 2.59 33.61
N ARG A 390 2.18 1.30 33.25
CA ARG A 390 3.10 0.76 32.24
C ARG A 390 2.87 1.48 30.90
N PRO A 391 3.91 2.09 30.29
CA PRO A 391 3.75 2.87 29.08
C PRO A 391 3.17 2.06 27.90
N ARG A 392 2.40 2.75 27.06
CA ARG A 392 1.80 2.25 25.82
C ARG A 392 2.23 3.06 24.61
N THR A 393 2.53 4.34 24.79
CA THR A 393 2.87 5.26 23.71
C THR A 393 4.39 5.38 23.54
N ALA A 394 4.82 5.83 22.36
CA ALA A 394 6.23 6.15 22.11
C ALA A 394 6.78 7.14 23.16
N PHE A 395 6.00 8.17 23.53
CA PHE A 395 6.40 9.20 24.49
C PHE A 395 6.55 8.63 25.90
N GLY A 396 5.59 7.81 26.34
CA GLY A 396 5.68 7.15 27.64
C GLY A 396 6.92 6.27 27.75
N PHE A 397 7.23 5.47 26.72
CA PHE A 397 8.44 4.66 26.70
C PHE A 397 9.72 5.49 26.69
N ILE A 398 9.81 6.52 25.84
CA ILE A 398 10.98 7.40 25.72
C ILE A 398 11.25 8.13 27.04
N VAL A 399 10.23 8.78 27.60
CA VAL A 399 10.37 9.61 28.81
C VAL A 399 10.67 8.76 30.03
N GLU A 400 10.01 7.61 30.20
CA GLU A 400 10.30 6.69 31.31
C GLU A 400 11.70 6.08 31.19
N ALA A 401 12.14 5.70 29.99
CA ALA A 401 13.51 5.22 29.79
C ALA A 401 14.55 6.30 30.09
N LEU A 402 14.33 7.55 29.66
CA LEU A 402 15.22 8.67 29.97
C LEU A 402 15.27 8.97 31.47
N ARG A 403 14.14 8.88 32.18
CA ARG A 403 14.11 8.97 33.65
C ARG A 403 14.96 7.89 34.29
N ARG A 404 14.79 6.62 33.88
CA ARG A 404 15.60 5.49 34.40
C ARG A 404 17.09 5.71 34.17
N ARG A 405 17.47 6.19 32.98
CA ARG A 405 18.87 6.50 32.64
C ARG A 405 19.42 7.63 33.50
N ARG A 406 18.68 8.74 33.63
CA ARG A 406 19.04 9.86 34.52
C ARG A 406 19.31 9.39 35.94
N ASP A 407 18.36 8.65 36.51
CA ASP A 407 18.43 8.20 37.91
C ASP A 407 19.56 7.17 38.13
N ALA A 408 19.95 6.43 37.09
CA ALA A 408 21.08 5.50 37.10
C ALA A 408 22.42 6.13 36.69
N GLY A 409 22.47 7.43 36.37
CA GLY A 409 23.69 8.10 35.90
C GLY A 409 24.15 7.68 34.50
N ILE A 410 23.25 7.09 33.69
CA ILE A 410 23.49 6.70 32.31
C ILE A 410 23.17 7.90 31.40
N LYS A 411 24.03 8.15 30.40
CA LYS A 411 23.84 9.24 29.43
C LYS A 411 22.52 9.11 28.66
N ALA A 412 21.92 10.23 28.26
CA ALA A 412 20.78 10.25 27.36
C ALA A 412 21.11 9.64 25.97
N PHE A 413 20.13 9.00 25.34
CA PHE A 413 20.18 8.66 23.92
C PHE A 413 19.64 9.82 23.06
N THR A 414 19.96 9.81 21.77
CA THR A 414 19.34 10.70 20.76
C THR A 414 17.93 10.22 20.43
N VAL A 415 16.97 11.13 20.23
CA VAL A 415 15.65 10.80 19.66
C VAL A 415 15.61 11.28 18.21
N MET A 416 15.67 10.34 17.26
CA MET A 416 15.82 10.63 15.83
C MET A 416 14.53 10.31 15.07
N SER A 417 13.73 11.32 14.75
CA SER A 417 12.56 11.12 13.90
C SER A 417 12.97 10.83 12.46
N CYS A 418 12.31 9.87 11.83
CA CYS A 418 12.41 9.55 10.41
C CYS A 418 11.01 9.54 9.76
N ASP A 419 10.03 10.20 10.37
CA ASP A 419 8.72 10.43 9.78
C ASP A 419 8.77 11.62 8.80
N ASN A 420 7.90 11.61 7.79
CA ASN A 420 7.82 12.64 6.75
C ASN A 420 7.07 13.89 7.24
N LEU A 421 7.55 14.47 8.35
CA LEU A 421 7.13 15.74 8.89
C LEU A 421 8.17 16.82 8.56
N ARG A 422 7.73 18.07 8.44
CA ARG A 422 8.66 19.21 8.45
C ARG A 422 9.26 19.35 9.82
N GLN A 423 10.57 19.57 9.90
CA GLN A 423 11.28 19.71 11.15
C GLN A 423 10.87 18.58 12.12
N ASN A 424 11.01 17.35 11.63
CA ASN A 424 10.53 16.16 12.33
C ASN A 424 11.23 15.94 13.69
N GLY A 425 12.49 16.35 13.82
CA GLY A 425 13.24 16.43 15.07
C GLY A 425 12.62 17.44 16.05
N ASP A 426 12.32 18.65 15.60
CA ASP A 426 11.65 19.67 16.44
C ASP A 426 10.25 19.23 16.86
N THR A 427 9.51 18.55 15.99
CA THR A 427 8.20 17.98 16.32
C THR A 427 8.31 16.89 17.37
N ALA A 428 9.29 15.99 17.24
CA ALA A 428 9.60 14.97 18.24
C ALA A 428 10.02 15.61 19.58
N ARG A 429 10.88 16.64 19.54
CA ARG A 429 11.31 17.42 20.71
C ARG A 429 10.11 18.01 21.43
N ARG A 430 9.21 18.67 20.70
CA ARG A 430 8.01 19.30 21.27
C ARG A 430 7.08 18.26 21.89
N ALA A 431 6.86 17.12 21.24
CA ALA A 431 6.00 16.06 21.77
C ALA A 431 6.58 15.46 23.07
N VAL A 432 7.87 15.09 23.04
CA VAL A 432 8.56 14.48 24.19
C VAL A 432 8.64 15.46 25.37
N LEU A 433 9.00 16.73 25.14
CA LEU A 433 9.09 17.71 26.22
C LEU A 433 7.74 18.09 26.80
N THR A 434 6.69 18.22 25.97
CA THR A 434 5.33 18.51 26.47
C THR A 434 4.81 17.36 27.33
N PHE A 435 4.98 16.11 26.89
CA PHE A 435 4.64 14.93 27.68
C PHE A 435 5.47 14.86 28.97
N ALA A 436 6.79 15.07 28.89
CA ALA A 436 7.68 15.05 30.05
C ALA A 436 7.32 16.13 31.07
N ALA A 437 7.00 17.36 30.63
CA ALA A 437 6.65 18.46 31.52
C ALA A 437 5.34 18.22 32.27
N ALA A 438 4.36 17.56 31.63
CA ALA A 438 3.13 17.13 32.28
C ALA A 438 3.35 16.03 33.33
N ARG A 439 4.42 15.23 33.18
CA ARG A 439 4.78 14.16 34.10
C ARG A 439 5.67 14.60 35.25
N ASP A 440 6.76 15.30 34.94
CA ASP A 440 7.79 15.81 35.85
C ASP A 440 8.56 16.97 35.18
N PRO A 441 8.32 18.23 35.59
CA PRO A 441 9.03 19.40 35.04
C PRO A 441 10.55 19.35 35.19
N GLU A 442 11.10 18.72 36.24
CA GLU A 442 12.54 18.58 36.40
C GLU A 442 13.13 17.59 35.40
N LEU A 443 12.40 16.50 35.12
CA LEU A 443 12.75 15.57 34.05
C LEU A 443 12.70 16.25 32.68
N ALA A 444 11.68 17.05 32.39
CA ALA A 444 11.59 17.78 31.13
C ALA A 444 12.81 18.70 30.91
N ASN A 445 13.18 19.48 31.93
CA ASN A 445 14.38 20.33 31.91
C ASN A 445 15.68 19.53 31.77
N TRP A 446 15.72 18.29 32.27
CA TRP A 446 16.87 17.41 32.08
C TRP A 446 16.92 16.88 30.64
N ILE A 447 15.79 16.41 30.10
CA ILE A 447 15.66 15.93 28.71
C ILE A 447 16.06 17.03 27.74
N GLU A 448 15.54 18.25 27.91
CA GLU A 448 15.84 19.41 27.06
C GLU A 448 17.35 19.70 26.97
N ARG A 449 18.11 19.47 28.04
CA ARG A 449 19.55 19.75 28.09
C ARG A 449 20.44 18.60 27.59
N HIS A 450 19.96 17.36 27.63
CA HIS A 450 20.81 16.18 27.39
C HIS A 450 20.41 15.36 26.15
N VAL A 451 19.18 15.51 25.65
CA VAL A 451 18.66 14.76 24.50
C VAL A 451 18.73 15.63 23.25
N ALA A 452 19.40 15.12 22.22
CA ALA A 452 19.39 15.67 20.88
C ALA A 452 18.18 15.14 20.10
N PHE A 453 17.61 16.01 19.27
CA PHE A 453 16.46 15.73 18.40
C PHE A 453 16.77 16.20 16.97
N PRO A 454 17.70 15.55 16.26
CA PRO A 454 18.11 16.00 14.93
C PRO A 454 16.93 15.92 13.96
N ASN A 455 16.72 16.98 13.19
CA ASN A 455 15.82 16.94 12.04
C ASN A 455 16.45 16.08 10.93
N SER A 456 15.60 15.46 10.10
CA SER A 456 16.04 14.69 8.95
C SER A 456 15.08 14.81 7.77
N MET A 457 15.65 14.82 6.56
CA MET A 457 14.91 14.61 5.32
C MET A 457 15.09 13.16 4.89
N VAL A 458 13.99 12.43 4.75
CA VAL A 458 13.97 11.03 4.33
C VAL A 458 13.23 10.89 3.00
N ASP A 459 13.83 10.18 2.05
CA ASP A 459 13.21 9.94 0.75
C ASP A 459 13.50 8.52 0.24
N ARG A 460 12.42 7.77 0.03
CA ARG A 460 12.37 6.48 -0.65
C ARG A 460 10.91 6.05 -0.82
N ILE A 461 10.50 5.73 -2.04
CA ILE A 461 9.19 5.13 -2.31
C ILE A 461 9.25 3.65 -1.89
N ALA A 462 8.50 3.31 -0.85
CA ALA A 462 8.38 1.95 -0.32
C ALA A 462 6.88 1.60 -0.17
N PRO A 463 6.25 1.02 -1.22
CA PRO A 463 4.81 0.75 -1.22
C PRO A 463 4.40 -0.35 -0.23
N GLN A 464 3.09 -0.58 -0.13
CA GLN A 464 2.55 -1.76 0.53
C GLN A 464 2.94 -3.02 -0.24
N VAL A 465 3.31 -4.07 0.49
CA VAL A 465 3.64 -5.36 -0.12
C VAL A 465 2.34 -6.09 -0.44
N THR A 466 2.09 -6.31 -1.72
CA THR A 466 0.91 -7.06 -2.17
C THR A 466 1.07 -8.56 -1.92
N PRO A 467 -0.02 -9.35 -1.87
CA PRO A 467 0.06 -10.81 -1.77
C PRO A 467 0.93 -11.46 -2.85
N TYR A 468 0.92 -10.89 -4.07
CA TYR A 468 1.79 -11.35 -5.16
C TYR A 468 3.28 -11.12 -4.85
N MET A 469 3.63 -9.89 -4.44
CA MET A 469 5.01 -9.56 -4.05
C MET A 469 5.49 -10.41 -2.88
N HIS A 470 4.61 -10.64 -1.90
CA HIS A 470 4.86 -11.53 -0.75
C HIS A 470 5.16 -12.96 -1.20
N ALA A 471 4.26 -13.57 -1.99
CA ALA A 471 4.44 -14.93 -2.48
C ALA A 471 5.71 -15.10 -3.33
N ARG A 472 6.05 -14.09 -4.15
CA ARG A 472 7.26 -14.08 -4.96
C ARG A 472 8.52 -14.03 -4.09
N ALA A 473 8.57 -13.12 -3.11
CA ALA A 473 9.70 -13.03 -2.18
C ALA A 473 9.82 -14.30 -1.32
N HIS A 474 8.71 -14.87 -0.87
CA HIS A 474 8.67 -16.12 -0.13
C HIS A 474 9.20 -17.30 -0.95
N ALA A 475 8.81 -17.42 -2.22
CA ALA A 475 9.33 -18.45 -3.11
C ALA A 475 10.83 -18.30 -3.38
N LEU A 476 11.32 -17.06 -3.47
CA LEU A 476 12.72 -16.76 -3.77
C LEU A 476 13.65 -16.91 -2.56
N THR A 477 13.18 -16.57 -1.35
CA THR A 477 14.05 -16.40 -0.18
C THR A 477 13.56 -17.12 1.08
N GLY A 478 12.35 -17.68 1.07
CA GLY A 478 11.68 -18.22 2.27
C GLY A 478 11.17 -17.14 3.23
N ASP A 479 11.19 -15.87 2.84
CA ASP A 479 10.80 -14.73 3.68
C ASP A 479 9.27 -14.62 3.83
N ALA A 480 8.81 -14.40 5.06
CA ALA A 480 7.42 -14.17 5.44
C ALA A 480 7.12 -12.70 5.76
N ALA A 481 8.13 -11.83 5.84
CA ALA A 481 8.00 -10.40 6.05
C ALA A 481 8.87 -9.59 5.06
N PRO A 482 8.68 -9.72 3.74
CA PRO A 482 9.45 -8.95 2.76
C PRO A 482 9.12 -7.45 2.77
N VAL A 483 10.00 -6.67 2.14
CA VAL A 483 9.75 -5.27 1.73
C VAL A 483 10.16 -5.05 0.29
N VAL A 484 9.46 -4.13 -0.38
CA VAL A 484 9.77 -3.69 -1.74
C VAL A 484 9.94 -2.17 -1.71
N ALA A 485 10.91 -1.67 -2.46
CA ALA A 485 11.12 -0.24 -2.62
C ALA A 485 11.78 0.09 -3.97
N GLU A 486 11.73 1.36 -4.36
CA GLU A 486 12.53 1.85 -5.49
C GLU A 486 14.03 1.78 -5.19
N THR A 487 14.89 1.78 -6.22
CA THR A 487 16.35 1.82 -6.05
C THR A 487 16.86 3.15 -5.50
N PHE A 488 16.19 4.26 -5.81
CA PHE A 488 16.54 5.57 -5.26
C PHE A 488 16.34 5.59 -3.73
N THR A 489 17.31 6.15 -3.02
CA THR A 489 17.18 6.42 -1.59
C THR A 489 18.04 7.61 -1.21
N GLN A 490 17.50 8.49 -0.38
CA GLN A 490 18.23 9.64 0.16
C GLN A 490 17.90 9.80 1.65
N TRP A 491 18.93 10.13 2.42
CA TRP A 491 18.78 10.46 3.83
C TRP A 491 19.71 11.61 4.18
N VAL A 492 19.13 12.71 4.65
CA VAL A 492 19.86 13.89 5.12
C VAL A 492 19.53 14.08 6.59
N ILE A 493 20.53 14.29 7.43
CA ILE A 493 20.33 14.39 8.88
C ILE A 493 21.20 15.51 9.43
N GLU A 494 20.65 16.28 10.38
CA GLU A 494 21.47 17.17 11.21
C GLU A 494 22.48 16.37 12.03
N ASP A 495 23.76 16.74 12.02
CA ASP A 495 24.81 16.04 12.78
C ASP A 495 24.80 16.42 14.27
N HIS A 496 23.68 16.15 14.94
CA HIS A 496 23.46 16.46 16.35
C HIS A 496 22.95 15.23 17.11
N PHE A 497 23.86 14.57 17.85
CA PHE A 497 23.59 13.31 18.55
C PHE A 497 24.11 13.36 20.00
N SER A 498 23.32 12.86 20.95
CA SER A 498 23.63 12.87 22.39
C SER A 498 24.81 11.99 22.79
N ASP A 499 24.95 10.81 22.18
CA ASP A 499 25.96 9.81 22.57
C ASP A 499 26.54 9.04 21.38
N GLY A 500 26.87 9.80 20.32
CA GLY A 500 27.44 9.26 19.09
C GLY A 500 26.42 8.61 18.16
N ARG A 501 26.91 8.23 16.98
CA ARG A 501 26.12 7.66 15.87
C ARG A 501 26.96 6.68 15.04
N PRO A 502 26.33 5.80 14.23
CA PRO A 502 27.06 5.07 13.19
C PRO A 502 27.69 6.04 12.16
N PRO A 503 28.72 5.60 11.43
CA PRO A 503 29.36 6.39 10.37
C PRO A 503 28.49 6.43 9.10
N LEU A 504 27.30 7.03 9.22
CA LEU A 504 26.26 7.11 8.19
C LEU A 504 26.76 7.75 6.88
N GLU A 505 27.64 8.74 7.00
CA GLU A 505 28.27 9.44 5.87
C GLU A 505 29.07 8.50 4.96
N ASN A 506 29.60 7.41 5.49
CA ASN A 506 30.39 6.43 4.72
C ASN A 506 29.52 5.51 3.86
N VAL A 507 28.20 5.58 3.98
CA VAL A 507 27.24 4.75 3.23
C VAL A 507 26.19 5.57 2.48
N GLY A 508 26.46 6.87 2.29
CA GLY A 508 25.66 7.76 1.44
C GLY A 508 24.62 8.61 2.16
N VAL A 509 24.59 8.63 3.50
CA VAL A 509 23.78 9.61 4.24
C VAL A 509 24.47 10.96 4.21
N GLU A 510 23.74 12.02 3.92
CA GLU A 510 24.23 13.40 3.94
C GLU A 510 24.07 13.96 5.36
N LEU A 511 25.17 14.47 5.91
CA LEU A 511 25.16 15.13 7.22
C LEU A 511 25.30 16.63 7.02
N CYS A 512 24.45 17.41 7.69
CA CYS A 512 24.44 18.86 7.60
C CYS A 512 24.19 19.51 8.96
N ASP A 513 24.25 20.85 8.99
CA ASP A 513 23.91 21.64 10.19
C ASP A 513 22.40 21.92 10.27
N ASP A 514 21.74 22.06 9.11
CA ASP A 514 20.30 22.35 8.97
C ASP A 514 19.76 21.65 7.71
N VAL A 515 18.67 20.90 7.86
CA VAL A 515 18.02 20.13 6.76
C VAL A 515 17.00 20.93 5.97
N TRP A 516 16.70 22.17 6.38
CA TRP A 516 15.63 23.01 5.84
C TRP A 516 15.61 23.09 4.31
N GLU A 517 16.78 23.24 3.68
CA GLU A 517 16.88 23.36 2.21
C GLU A 517 16.51 22.04 1.51
N TRP A 518 16.91 20.89 2.05
CA TRP A 518 16.55 19.57 1.51
C TRP A 518 15.07 19.25 1.74
N GLU A 519 14.52 19.60 2.91
CA GLU A 519 13.07 19.47 3.16
C GLU A 519 12.25 20.35 2.19
N ALA A 520 12.69 21.59 1.97
CA ALA A 520 12.05 22.50 1.04
C ALA A 520 12.12 21.96 -0.40
N MET A 521 13.28 21.45 -0.80
CA MET A 521 13.50 20.82 -2.11
C MET A 521 12.56 19.64 -2.32
N LYS A 522 12.63 18.61 -1.48
CA LYS A 522 11.81 17.41 -1.59
C LYS A 522 10.32 17.73 -1.49
N GLY A 523 9.95 18.61 -0.57
CA GLY A 523 8.55 19.02 -0.37
C GLY A 523 7.94 19.73 -1.57
N ARG A 524 8.70 20.59 -2.25
CA ARG A 524 8.18 21.42 -3.35
C ARG A 524 8.40 20.83 -4.74
N MET A 525 9.42 19.97 -4.91
CA MET A 525 9.66 19.29 -6.19
C MET A 525 8.95 17.95 -6.27
N LEU A 526 9.08 17.11 -5.24
CA LEU A 526 8.55 15.74 -5.29
C LEU A 526 7.12 15.69 -4.73
N ASN A 527 6.91 16.09 -3.48
CA ASN A 527 5.59 15.92 -2.84
C ASN A 527 4.52 16.80 -3.51
N ALA A 528 4.85 18.04 -3.88
CA ALA A 528 3.92 18.92 -4.59
C ALA A 528 3.54 18.36 -5.98
N SER A 529 4.53 17.87 -6.73
CA SER A 529 4.29 17.28 -8.05
C SER A 529 3.46 16.01 -7.99
N HIS A 530 3.59 15.21 -6.94
CA HIS A 530 2.71 14.08 -6.66
C HIS A 530 1.23 14.50 -6.61
N MET A 531 0.91 15.61 -5.93
CA MET A 531 -0.46 16.12 -5.85
C MET A 531 -0.92 16.67 -7.21
N LEU A 532 -0.07 17.43 -7.89
CA LEU A 532 -0.36 18.01 -9.20
C LEU A 532 -0.53 16.94 -10.30
N LEU A 533 0.06 15.76 -10.12
CA LEU A 533 -0.17 14.58 -10.95
C LEU A 533 -1.48 13.88 -10.57
N ALA A 534 -1.68 13.60 -9.28
CA ALA A 534 -2.66 12.63 -8.85
C ALA A 534 -4.10 13.02 -9.22
N TYR A 535 -4.48 14.27 -8.99
CA TYR A 535 -5.85 14.72 -9.26
C TYR A 535 -6.23 14.70 -10.74
N PRO A 536 -5.51 15.38 -11.66
CA PRO A 536 -5.86 15.31 -13.07
C PRO A 536 -5.70 13.90 -13.65
N ALA A 537 -4.72 13.10 -13.20
CA ALA A 537 -4.58 11.73 -13.67
C ALA A 537 -5.78 10.84 -13.27
N LEU A 538 -6.26 10.96 -12.02
CA LEU A 538 -7.48 10.25 -11.56
C LEU A 538 -8.71 10.64 -12.36
N LEU A 539 -8.90 11.95 -12.61
CA LEU A 539 -10.01 12.47 -13.41
C LEU A 539 -9.94 12.02 -14.87
N LEU A 540 -8.73 11.75 -15.39
CA LEU A 540 -8.50 11.15 -16.70
C LEU A 540 -8.54 9.62 -16.69
N GLY A 541 -9.07 8.99 -15.64
CA GLY A 541 -9.30 7.55 -15.59
C GLY A 541 -8.08 6.70 -15.22
N HIS A 542 -6.90 7.30 -15.04
CA HIS A 542 -5.71 6.58 -14.60
C HIS A 542 -5.86 6.14 -13.14
N ARG A 543 -5.14 5.08 -12.74
CA ARG A 543 -5.18 4.55 -11.37
C ARG A 543 -3.80 4.37 -10.74
N LEU A 544 -2.76 4.21 -11.55
CA LEU A 544 -1.37 4.07 -11.10
C LEU A 544 -0.55 5.31 -11.48
N VAL A 545 0.44 5.65 -10.66
CA VAL A 545 1.32 6.82 -10.88
C VAL A 545 2.03 6.73 -12.23
N HIS A 546 2.54 5.54 -12.58
CA HIS A 546 3.24 5.34 -13.85
C HIS A 546 2.32 5.43 -15.07
N ASP A 547 1.04 5.04 -14.95
CA ASP A 547 0.06 5.22 -16.04
C ASP A 547 -0.20 6.72 -16.27
N GLY A 548 -0.33 7.48 -15.18
CA GLY A 548 -0.41 8.93 -15.24
C GLY A 548 0.83 9.55 -15.88
N MET A 549 2.04 9.07 -15.54
CA MET A 549 3.29 9.53 -16.15
C MET A 549 3.46 9.11 -17.62
N ALA A 550 2.83 8.02 -18.05
CA ALA A 550 2.79 7.61 -19.45
C ALA A 550 1.88 8.53 -20.30
N ASP A 551 1.01 9.32 -19.68
CA ASP A 551 0.23 10.35 -20.36
C ASP A 551 1.12 11.57 -20.68
N PRO A 552 1.32 11.91 -21.97
CA PRO A 552 2.24 12.98 -22.35
C PRO A 552 1.79 14.35 -21.85
N ASP A 553 0.48 14.57 -21.67
CA ASP A 553 -0.04 15.82 -21.17
C ASP A 553 0.32 15.96 -19.66
N ILE A 554 0.14 14.91 -18.85
CA ILE A 554 0.49 14.91 -17.42
C ILE A 554 2.00 15.06 -17.20
N ALA A 555 2.82 14.31 -17.95
CA ALA A 555 4.27 14.42 -17.86
C ALA A 555 4.77 15.84 -18.20
N ALA A 556 4.17 16.47 -19.22
CA ALA A 556 4.46 17.85 -19.58
C ALA A 556 4.02 18.85 -18.50
N LEU A 557 2.84 18.66 -17.90
CA LEU A 557 2.36 19.49 -16.78
C LEU A 557 3.38 19.51 -15.63
N LEU A 558 3.84 18.32 -15.22
CA LEU A 558 4.82 18.21 -14.13
C LEU A 558 6.15 18.86 -14.48
N ARG A 559 6.67 18.60 -15.69
CA ARG A 559 7.94 19.18 -16.12
C ARG A 559 7.87 20.71 -16.14
N VAL A 560 6.81 21.30 -16.69
CA VAL A 560 6.61 22.75 -16.70
C VAL A 560 6.48 23.30 -15.29
N PHE A 561 5.70 22.66 -14.42
CA PHE A 561 5.58 23.07 -13.02
C PHE A 561 6.93 23.07 -12.30
N MET A 562 7.69 21.99 -12.39
CA MET A 562 8.97 21.91 -11.71
C MET A 562 10.00 22.90 -12.27
N GLU A 563 10.13 23.00 -13.61
CA GLU A 563 11.12 23.85 -14.26
C GLU A 563 10.78 25.35 -14.15
N GLN A 564 9.51 25.71 -14.29
CA GLN A 564 9.09 27.11 -14.36
C GLN A 564 8.59 27.63 -13.01
N ASP A 565 7.78 26.89 -12.28
CA ASP A 565 7.16 27.42 -11.06
C ASP A 565 8.06 27.25 -9.86
N VAL A 566 8.65 26.07 -9.69
CA VAL A 566 9.38 25.71 -8.47
C VAL A 566 10.86 26.03 -8.57
N ASN A 567 11.55 25.55 -9.61
CA ASN A 567 13.01 25.65 -9.75
C ASN A 567 13.57 27.08 -9.56
N PRO A 568 12.96 28.15 -10.11
CA PRO A 568 13.51 29.51 -10.00
C PRO A 568 13.37 30.13 -8.60
N ILE A 569 12.56 29.54 -7.72
CA ILE A 569 12.22 30.10 -6.40
C ILE A 569 12.51 29.12 -5.25
N LEU A 570 13.19 28.02 -5.54
CA LEU A 570 13.57 27.02 -4.56
C LEU A 570 14.95 27.38 -3.97
N PRO A 571 15.12 27.37 -2.64
CA PRO A 571 16.44 27.44 -2.03
C PRO A 571 17.12 26.07 -2.21
N TRP A 572 17.87 25.90 -3.30
CA TRP A 572 18.56 24.65 -3.59
C TRP A 572 19.67 24.38 -2.57
N PRO A 573 19.74 23.16 -2.03
CA PRO A 573 20.88 22.76 -1.21
C PRO A 573 22.20 22.87 -1.97
N PRO A 574 23.33 23.13 -1.28
CA PRO A 574 24.64 23.18 -1.89
C PRO A 574 24.97 21.94 -2.72
N GLY A 575 25.40 22.14 -3.96
CA GLY A 575 25.83 21.06 -4.85
C GLY A 575 24.69 20.31 -5.58
N VAL A 576 23.43 20.64 -5.33
CA VAL A 576 22.30 20.05 -6.06
C VAL A 576 22.05 20.82 -7.36
N ASN A 577 21.97 20.09 -8.48
CA ASN A 577 21.50 20.62 -9.75
C ASN A 577 19.99 20.41 -9.87
N GLY A 578 19.25 21.51 -10.03
CA GLY A 578 17.80 21.44 -10.09
C GLY A 578 17.24 20.68 -11.28
N LEU A 579 17.86 20.77 -12.46
CA LEU A 579 17.39 20.05 -13.65
C LEU A 579 17.61 18.55 -13.50
N ASP A 580 18.76 18.14 -12.94
CA ASP A 580 19.05 16.72 -12.69
C ASP A 580 18.06 16.14 -11.66
N TYR A 581 17.69 16.92 -10.63
CA TYR A 581 16.68 16.50 -9.65
C TYR A 581 15.27 16.37 -10.28
N ILE A 582 14.91 17.26 -11.22
CA ILE A 582 13.66 17.19 -11.98
C ILE A 582 13.61 15.93 -12.82
N ASP A 583 14.67 15.67 -13.58
CA ASP A 583 14.77 14.48 -14.44
C ASP A 583 14.69 13.20 -13.60
N SER A 584 15.40 13.16 -12.48
CA SER A 584 15.32 12.05 -11.53
C SER A 584 13.91 11.87 -10.96
N THR A 585 13.22 12.96 -10.59
CA THR A 585 11.85 12.89 -10.05
C THR A 585 10.87 12.33 -11.08
N ILE A 586 10.95 12.79 -12.33
CA ILE A 586 10.11 12.32 -13.44
C ILE A 586 10.38 10.83 -13.74
N GLU A 587 11.65 10.41 -13.77
CA GLU A 587 12.03 9.01 -13.97
C GLU A 587 11.47 8.12 -12.86
N ARG A 588 11.58 8.56 -11.60
CA ARG A 588 11.07 7.83 -10.43
C ARG A 588 9.55 7.63 -10.48
N PHE A 589 8.79 8.67 -10.84
CA PHE A 589 7.34 8.56 -11.00
C PHE A 589 6.94 7.63 -12.16
N SER A 590 7.81 7.49 -13.17
CA SER A 590 7.56 6.64 -14.34
C SER A 590 7.85 5.14 -14.09
N ASN A 591 8.31 4.76 -12.89
CA ASN A 591 8.66 3.39 -12.56
C ASN A 591 7.40 2.49 -12.45
N ALA A 592 7.08 1.80 -13.54
CA ALA A 592 5.90 0.93 -13.62
C ALA A 592 5.92 -0.25 -12.64
N ALA A 593 7.10 -0.72 -12.28
CA ALA A 593 7.26 -1.91 -11.47
C ALA A 593 6.93 -1.70 -9.99
N LEU A 594 6.87 -0.44 -9.53
CA LEU A 594 6.36 -0.10 -8.18
C LEU A 594 4.85 -0.19 -8.08
N ALA A 595 4.14 -0.02 -9.21
CA ALA A 595 2.67 0.00 -9.28
C ALA A 595 2.01 0.88 -8.19
N ASP A 596 2.60 2.05 -7.94
CA ASP A 596 2.11 2.96 -6.90
C ASP A 596 0.75 3.55 -7.28
N GLN A 597 -0.16 3.66 -6.30
CA GLN A 597 -1.56 4.02 -6.54
C GLN A 597 -1.77 5.52 -6.47
N LEU A 598 -2.46 6.09 -7.47
CA LEU A 598 -2.81 7.52 -7.49
C LEU A 598 -3.67 7.91 -6.28
N LEU A 599 -4.62 7.07 -5.88
CA LEU A 599 -5.48 7.33 -4.71
C LEU A 599 -4.66 7.44 -3.43
N ARG A 600 -3.67 6.56 -3.22
CA ARG A 600 -2.78 6.61 -2.05
C ARG A 600 -2.04 7.95 -1.96
N VAL A 601 -1.65 8.49 -3.11
CA VAL A 601 -0.95 9.79 -3.21
C VAL A 601 -1.94 10.95 -3.02
N ALA A 602 -3.14 10.86 -3.62
CA ALA A 602 -4.19 11.89 -3.62
C ALA A 602 -4.89 12.08 -2.27
N HIS A 603 -5.09 11.00 -1.51
CA HIS A 603 -5.76 11.01 -0.20
C HIS A 603 -5.10 11.99 0.77
N ASP A 604 -5.88 12.55 1.70
CA ASP A 604 -5.44 13.57 2.66
C ASP A 604 -4.83 14.82 1.98
N GLY A 605 -5.39 15.17 0.81
CA GLY A 605 -5.02 16.32 0.02
C GLY A 605 -5.22 17.65 0.74
N ALA A 606 -6.30 17.75 1.51
CA ALA A 606 -6.62 18.93 2.30
C ALA A 606 -5.53 19.27 3.33
N SER A 607 -4.81 18.26 3.85
CA SER A 607 -3.67 18.46 4.74
C SER A 607 -2.36 18.73 3.96
N LYS A 608 -2.17 18.03 2.83
CA LYS A 608 -0.92 18.05 2.07
C LYS A 608 -0.74 19.28 1.19
N ILE A 609 -1.79 19.76 0.51
CA ILE A 609 -1.71 20.88 -0.42
C ILE A 609 -1.23 22.16 0.29
N PRO A 610 -1.80 22.57 1.44
CA PRO A 610 -1.30 23.75 2.16
C PRO A 610 0.16 23.61 2.59
N VAL A 611 0.60 22.40 2.92
CA VAL A 611 2.01 22.16 3.27
C VAL A 611 2.89 22.36 2.04
N PHE A 612 2.65 21.64 0.94
CA PHE A 612 3.58 21.57 -0.18
C PHE A 612 3.47 22.74 -1.17
N HIS A 613 2.28 23.31 -1.37
CA HIS A 613 2.04 24.31 -2.41
C HIS A 613 2.01 25.76 -1.90
N SER A 614 1.63 26.04 -0.65
CA SER A 614 1.41 27.43 -0.19
C SER A 614 2.62 28.36 -0.40
N LYS A 615 3.85 27.87 -0.16
CA LYS A 615 5.06 28.69 -0.39
C LYS A 615 5.30 28.98 -1.87
N THR A 616 4.98 28.03 -2.75
CA THR A 616 5.03 28.23 -4.20
C THR A 616 3.96 29.25 -4.62
N ILE A 617 2.70 29.00 -4.26
CA ILE A 617 1.55 29.89 -4.51
C ILE A 617 1.87 31.33 -4.09
N SER A 618 2.23 31.55 -2.82
CA SER A 618 2.49 32.90 -2.29
C SER A 618 3.70 33.58 -2.94
N LYS A 619 4.68 32.82 -3.47
CA LYS A 619 5.83 33.39 -4.16
C LYS A 619 5.50 33.75 -5.60
N LEU A 620 4.79 32.88 -6.32
CA LEU A 620 4.30 33.16 -7.68
C LEU A 620 3.39 34.39 -7.70
N GLU A 621 2.43 34.46 -6.76
CA GLU A 621 1.53 35.60 -6.61
C GLU A 621 2.30 36.90 -6.35
N ARG A 622 3.19 36.91 -5.35
CA ARG A 622 3.97 38.11 -4.98
C ARG A 622 4.85 38.61 -6.14
N ASP A 623 5.40 37.68 -6.92
CA ASP A 623 6.28 38.00 -8.04
C ASP A 623 5.53 38.30 -9.35
N GLY A 624 4.19 38.16 -9.37
CA GLY A 624 3.39 38.31 -10.59
C GLY A 624 3.71 37.27 -11.66
N ARG A 625 4.13 36.06 -11.26
CA ARG A 625 4.42 34.94 -12.18
C ARG A 625 3.14 34.18 -12.53
N ASP A 626 3.20 33.37 -13.58
CA ASP A 626 2.07 32.52 -13.97
C ASP A 626 1.70 31.56 -12.85
N ILE A 627 0.44 31.62 -12.40
CA ILE A 627 -0.13 30.83 -11.31
C ILE A 627 -1.14 29.78 -11.81
N SER A 628 -1.23 29.61 -13.14
CA SER A 628 -2.22 28.74 -13.79
C SER A 628 -2.17 27.29 -13.29
N ARG A 629 -0.98 26.74 -13.05
CA ARG A 629 -0.83 25.34 -12.63
C ARG A 629 -1.31 25.11 -11.18
N GLU A 630 -1.12 26.09 -10.30
CA GLU A 630 -1.68 26.05 -8.95
C GLU A 630 -3.21 26.24 -8.94
N ALA A 631 -3.74 27.05 -9.88
CA ALA A 631 -5.18 27.14 -10.08
C ALA A 631 -5.77 25.81 -10.59
N LEU A 632 -5.11 25.18 -11.56
CA LEU A 632 -5.49 23.85 -12.06
C LEU A 632 -5.49 22.81 -10.93
N LEU A 633 -4.46 22.81 -10.08
CA LEU A 633 -4.38 21.92 -8.91
C LEU A 633 -5.65 21.98 -8.06
N LEU A 634 -6.05 23.18 -7.61
CA LEU A 634 -7.20 23.34 -6.73
C LEU A 634 -8.53 23.05 -7.43
N VAL A 635 -8.65 23.33 -8.73
CA VAL A 635 -9.82 22.94 -9.53
C VAL A 635 -9.92 21.42 -9.64
N CYS A 636 -8.82 20.74 -9.98
CA CYS A 636 -8.80 19.28 -10.06
C CYS A 636 -9.02 18.63 -8.69
N PHE A 637 -8.49 19.22 -7.61
CA PHE A 637 -8.78 18.77 -6.25
C PHE A 637 -10.28 18.89 -5.93
N GLN A 638 -10.90 20.05 -6.20
CA GLN A 638 -12.35 20.25 -6.00
C GLN A 638 -13.18 19.22 -6.77
N GLN A 639 -12.79 18.90 -8.01
CA GLN A 639 -13.49 17.90 -8.81
C GLN A 639 -13.24 16.48 -8.29
N TYR A 640 -12.00 16.16 -7.87
CA TYR A 640 -11.64 14.91 -7.22
C TYR A 640 -12.50 14.63 -5.97
N LEU A 641 -12.80 15.66 -5.16
CA LEU A 641 -13.66 15.53 -3.97
C LEU A 641 -15.08 15.00 -4.28
N ARG A 642 -15.51 15.04 -5.54
CA ARG A 642 -16.80 14.46 -5.98
C ARG A 642 -16.74 12.95 -6.14
N GLY A 643 -15.56 12.34 -6.19
CA GLY A 643 -15.37 10.90 -6.28
C GLY A 643 -15.78 10.28 -7.62
N VAL A 644 -15.79 11.07 -8.69
CA VAL A 644 -16.18 10.64 -10.05
C VAL A 644 -15.22 11.24 -11.08
N ASP A 645 -14.73 10.41 -12.00
CA ASP A 645 -13.86 10.86 -13.09
C ASP A 645 -14.63 11.35 -14.33
N ASP A 646 -13.90 11.78 -15.36
CA ASP A 646 -14.49 12.31 -16.61
C ASP A 646 -15.29 11.24 -17.38
N PHE A 647 -15.01 9.95 -17.14
CA PHE A 647 -15.70 8.83 -17.78
C PHE A 647 -16.94 8.37 -16.99
N GLY A 648 -17.10 8.85 -15.77
CA GLY A 648 -18.21 8.52 -14.89
C GLY A 648 -17.93 7.36 -13.94
N ASP A 649 -16.72 6.84 -13.90
CA ASP A 649 -16.31 5.84 -12.93
C ASP A 649 -16.10 6.49 -11.56
N THR A 650 -16.46 5.77 -10.50
CA THR A 650 -16.39 6.26 -9.13
C THR A 650 -15.15 5.78 -8.42
N PHE A 651 -14.65 6.59 -7.48
CA PHE A 651 -13.55 6.23 -6.59
C PHE A 651 -13.77 6.81 -5.19
N ALA A 652 -13.17 6.18 -4.18
CA ALA A 652 -13.28 6.60 -2.80
C ALA A 652 -12.31 7.74 -2.48
N VAL A 653 -12.85 8.82 -1.92
CA VAL A 653 -12.11 9.97 -1.41
C VAL A 653 -11.93 9.79 0.11
N ASP A 654 -10.69 9.95 0.59
CA ASP A 654 -10.36 9.98 2.02
C ASP A 654 -9.72 11.33 2.36
N GLU A 655 -10.47 12.19 3.06
CA GLU A 655 -10.09 13.56 3.42
C GLU A 655 -10.48 13.86 4.87
N LYS A 656 -9.67 13.37 5.81
CA LYS A 656 -9.92 13.47 7.26
C LYS A 656 -9.94 14.90 7.78
N LYS A 657 -9.25 15.81 7.08
CA LYS A 657 -9.15 17.22 7.44
C LYS A 657 -10.43 18.01 7.16
N LEU A 658 -11.24 17.56 6.20
CA LEU A 658 -12.43 18.29 5.78
C LEU A 658 -13.60 18.04 6.74
N GLY A 659 -14.06 19.12 7.38
CA GLY A 659 -15.18 19.08 8.29
C GLY A 659 -16.53 19.26 7.59
N PRO A 660 -17.67 19.11 8.31
CA PRO A 660 -19.01 19.29 7.73
C PRO A 660 -19.22 20.64 7.04
N GLY A 661 -18.56 21.71 7.51
CA GLY A 661 -18.62 23.03 6.89
C GLY A 661 -18.00 23.05 5.48
N ASP A 662 -16.87 22.35 5.29
CA ASP A 662 -16.18 22.26 4.01
C ASP A 662 -17.00 21.45 3.00
N TRP A 663 -17.60 20.35 3.44
CA TRP A 663 -18.51 19.55 2.61
C TRP A 663 -19.77 20.33 2.22
N ASN A 664 -20.30 21.16 3.11
CA ASN A 664 -21.42 22.05 2.79
C ASN A 664 -21.04 23.12 1.77
N LEU A 665 -19.83 23.69 1.87
CA LEU A 665 -19.32 24.62 0.85
C LEU A 665 -19.25 23.94 -0.50
N LEU A 666 -18.69 22.72 -0.59
CA LEU A 666 -18.64 21.95 -1.83
C LEU A 666 -20.04 21.68 -2.41
N ALA A 667 -21.00 21.33 -1.55
CA ALA A 667 -22.37 21.03 -1.94
C ALA A 667 -23.17 22.28 -2.38
N SER A 668 -22.70 23.49 -2.08
CA SER A 668 -23.37 24.74 -2.49
C SER A 668 -23.39 24.95 -4.01
N GLY A 669 -22.47 24.31 -4.74
CA GLY A 669 -22.27 24.51 -6.16
C GLY A 669 -21.55 25.81 -6.53
N ASP A 670 -21.08 26.60 -5.55
CA ASP A 670 -20.19 27.73 -5.79
C ASP A 670 -18.89 27.25 -6.46
N PRO A 671 -18.55 27.75 -7.66
CA PRO A 671 -17.29 27.42 -8.32
C PRO A 671 -16.07 27.63 -7.43
N LEU A 672 -16.07 28.65 -6.56
CA LEU A 672 -14.95 29.02 -5.69
C LEU A 672 -14.98 28.32 -4.32
N ALA A 673 -15.90 27.37 -4.10
CA ALA A 673 -16.10 26.72 -2.80
C ALA A 673 -14.80 26.21 -2.17
N VAL A 674 -13.93 25.55 -2.93
CA VAL A 674 -12.65 25.02 -2.44
C VAL A 674 -11.72 26.10 -1.88
N LEU A 675 -11.75 27.31 -2.43
CA LEU A 675 -10.89 28.41 -1.94
C LEU A 675 -11.35 28.93 -0.57
N LEU A 676 -12.62 28.71 -0.24
CA LEU A 676 -13.25 29.14 1.00
C LEU A 676 -13.24 28.05 2.09
N MET A 677 -12.82 26.83 1.74
CA MET A 677 -12.71 25.74 2.72
C MET A 677 -11.62 26.02 3.76
N SER A 678 -11.82 25.47 4.94
CA SER A 678 -10.98 25.67 6.12
C SER A 678 -9.47 25.47 5.88
N PRO A 679 -8.99 24.53 5.04
CA PRO A 679 -7.55 24.39 4.79
C PRO A 679 -6.95 25.50 3.90
N PHE A 680 -7.76 26.15 3.07
CA PHE A 680 -7.29 27.04 2.00
C PHE A 680 -7.65 28.51 2.23
N VAL A 681 -8.65 28.81 3.06
CA VAL A 681 -9.15 30.18 3.31
C VAL A 681 -8.06 31.14 3.77
N SER A 682 -7.05 30.64 4.49
CA SER A 682 -5.92 31.45 4.96
C SER A 682 -5.03 31.98 3.83
N LEU A 683 -5.04 31.32 2.65
CA LEU A 683 -4.30 31.75 1.46
C LEU A 683 -4.95 32.95 0.78
N ARG A 684 -6.23 33.24 1.06
CA ARG A 684 -7.00 34.35 0.49
C ARG A 684 -6.96 34.41 -1.05
N LEU A 685 -6.95 33.23 -1.68
CA LEU A 685 -6.88 33.12 -3.14
C LEU A 685 -8.16 33.60 -3.84
N ASP A 686 -9.29 33.62 -3.12
CA ASP A 686 -10.54 34.25 -3.54
C ASP A 686 -10.41 35.76 -3.79
N GLN A 687 -9.40 36.40 -3.19
CA GLN A 687 -9.11 37.83 -3.36
C GLN A 687 -7.99 38.09 -4.38
N CYS A 688 -7.37 37.03 -4.91
CA CYS A 688 -6.31 37.12 -5.90
C CYS A 688 -6.91 37.12 -7.31
N GLY A 689 -7.15 38.30 -7.89
CA GLY A 689 -7.78 38.45 -9.21
C GLY A 689 -7.21 37.56 -10.31
N PRO A 690 -5.87 37.55 -10.56
CA PRO A 690 -5.26 36.67 -11.54
C PRO A 690 -5.46 35.18 -11.27
N PHE A 691 -5.45 34.77 -10.00
CA PHE A 691 -5.70 33.38 -9.62
C PHE A 691 -7.16 32.99 -9.89
N VAL A 692 -8.12 33.81 -9.45
CA VAL A 692 -9.56 33.58 -9.66
C VAL A 692 -9.89 33.50 -11.15
N GLU A 693 -9.30 34.36 -11.98
CA GLU A 693 -9.49 34.32 -13.44
C GLU A 693 -9.08 32.95 -14.03
N LYS A 694 -7.88 32.47 -13.69
CA LYS A 694 -7.39 31.16 -14.13
C LYS A 694 -8.20 30.01 -13.54
N PHE A 695 -8.54 30.09 -12.26
CA PHE A 695 -9.35 29.10 -11.57
C PHE A 695 -10.71 28.94 -12.26
N MET A 696 -11.40 30.04 -12.56
CA MET A 696 -12.71 30.00 -13.23
C MET A 696 -12.62 29.45 -14.66
N GLN A 697 -11.57 29.83 -15.41
CA GLN A 697 -11.30 29.28 -16.74
C GLN A 697 -11.17 27.75 -16.70
N PHE A 698 -10.40 27.20 -15.76
CA PHE A 698 -10.22 25.76 -15.64
C PHE A 698 -11.45 25.07 -15.05
N HIS A 699 -12.15 25.70 -14.10
CA HIS A 699 -13.37 25.16 -13.50
C HIS A 699 -14.44 24.85 -14.55
N GLU A 700 -14.65 25.73 -15.53
CA GLU A 700 -15.61 25.50 -16.62
C GLU A 700 -15.29 24.20 -17.39
N SER A 701 -14.03 23.97 -17.73
CA SER A 701 -13.61 22.79 -18.49
C SER A 701 -13.62 21.52 -17.63
N VAL A 702 -13.08 21.57 -16.41
CA VAL A 702 -13.02 20.39 -15.53
C VAL A 702 -14.41 19.95 -15.06
N SER A 703 -15.29 20.89 -14.70
CA SER A 703 -16.65 20.57 -14.25
C SER A 703 -17.54 19.99 -15.37
N SER A 704 -17.19 20.26 -16.63
CA SER A 704 -17.83 19.70 -17.82
C SER A 704 -17.15 18.42 -18.35
N ARG A 705 -16.25 17.81 -17.56
CA ARG A 705 -15.50 16.58 -17.89
C ARG A 705 -14.57 16.75 -19.10
N GLU A 706 -14.03 17.95 -19.27
CA GLU A 706 -12.97 18.27 -20.23
C GLU A 706 -11.63 18.49 -19.51
N THR A 707 -11.26 17.64 -18.54
CA THR A 707 -10.03 17.83 -17.72
C THR A 707 -8.78 17.94 -18.58
N ARG A 708 -8.69 17.16 -19.67
CA ARG A 708 -7.55 17.21 -20.61
C ARG A 708 -7.38 18.57 -21.28
N LYS A 709 -8.47 19.29 -21.53
CA LYS A 709 -8.44 20.63 -22.13
C LYS A 709 -7.86 21.65 -21.12
N ALA A 710 -8.37 21.65 -19.90
CA ALA A 710 -7.86 22.51 -18.82
C ALA A 710 -6.36 22.29 -18.58
N LEU A 711 -5.94 21.01 -18.57
CA LEU A 711 -4.55 20.63 -18.43
C LEU A 711 -3.68 21.23 -19.55
N ARG A 712 -4.06 21.06 -20.82
CA ARG A 712 -3.31 21.61 -21.96
C ARG A 712 -3.23 23.13 -21.94
N ASP A 713 -4.30 23.79 -21.48
CA ASP A 713 -4.32 25.24 -21.35
C ASP A 713 -3.35 25.72 -20.25
N ALA A 714 -3.25 25.01 -19.12
CA ALA A 714 -2.30 25.31 -18.05
C ALA A 714 -0.82 25.07 -18.45
N ILE A 715 -0.57 24.21 -19.44
CA ILE A 715 0.77 24.02 -20.05
C ILE A 715 1.08 25.18 -21.00
N ARG A 716 0.12 25.62 -21.82
CA ARG A 716 0.34 26.62 -22.88
C ARG A 716 0.61 28.03 -22.38
N THR A 717 0.23 28.37 -21.14
CA THR A 717 0.50 29.68 -20.54
C THR A 717 1.98 29.88 -20.17
N ALA A 718 2.83 28.89 -20.41
CA ALA A 718 4.28 28.87 -20.16
C ALA A 718 5.14 29.70 -21.16
N GLY A 719 4.56 30.69 -21.85
CA GLY A 719 5.20 31.44 -22.95
C GLY A 719 5.37 32.93 -22.69
#